data_AF-A0A512IP95-F1
#
_entry.id   AF-A0A512IP95-F1
#
_cell.length_a   1.000
_cell.length_b   1.000
_cell.length_c   1.000
_cell.angle_alpha   90.00
_cell.angle_beta   90.00
_cell.angle_gamma   90.00
#
_symmetry.space_group_name_H-M   'P 1'
#
loop_
_entity.id
_entity.type
_entity.pdbx_description
1 polymer ?
#
loop_
_entity_poly.entity_id
_entity_poly.type
_entity_poly.pdbx_seq_one_letter_code
_entity_poly.pdbx_strand_id
1 'polypeptide(L)'
;MTDDPVTTRLLRRALPTIIMLASLLTVVTLASALYLGRTILVPIALAILLSFVLLPAVRGLRALRVPRAPAVLIVVLLTFGLLGAVGSLIAREAGQLAADLPRYSMTLREKVTALRTATGQENGLSATFSGLFDMADDIGKALQPAATTAPADAEIGSLQRPMQVEIQPARTSVVTTLTSVAGDILHPLATTGLILLFTVFILLQREDLRNRAIRLAGSSDLRRTTAAIDDATARLSRFFLAQLALNVAFGVVIGIGLWLIGLPSPILFGVIAGLLRFVPYIGAAIGAVLPLGVAVAIDPGWSMVIAVAVLFVVVEPIAGHVLEPLLYGHSTGLSPIAVIMAATIWTFLWGPIGLVLATPLTVCLVVLGRHVERLWFLDVLLGDGPALDPQETFYQRMLASDPAEAIEQGRQFLKERALITYYDEVVLAGLRLAEADLARGSLDRSRQMKLGESFRTVVDRLGQPKRSWTRSTVGAEAAATLALVGPDPKAAMVVLKPDDLAANWRGEAPVLCVSSRGVFDETATLMLSQILSRHGIGACARPSKGLTEADVRDQSIAMVCFSYLDPISLSQIRLTIRQTRRAIPGVTILVGFWRERDPASLERLRRATSADLLVTSLSDALQAALDLAQAASPEPPVAKAAAE
;
A
#
# COMPACT_ATOMS: atom_id res chain seq x y z
N MET A 1 -25.59 37.65 26.57
CA MET A 1 -25.16 36.24 26.69
C MET A 1 -23.84 36.24 27.42
N THR A 2 -23.89 35.86 28.68
CA THR A 2 -22.82 35.91 29.67
C THR A 2 -21.74 34.87 29.37
N ASP A 3 -20.50 35.32 29.22
CA ASP A 3 -19.27 34.50 29.24
C ASP A 3 -19.14 33.84 30.62
N ASP A 4 -19.86 32.75 30.83
CA ASP A 4 -19.71 31.96 32.04
C ASP A 4 -18.52 30.99 31.87
N PRO A 5 -17.41 31.17 32.60
CA PRO A 5 -16.20 30.38 32.44
C PRO A 5 -16.39 28.90 32.80
N VAL A 6 -17.47 28.54 33.49
CA VAL A 6 -17.80 27.15 33.85
C VAL A 6 -18.45 26.42 32.68
N THR A 7 -19.41 27.07 31.99
CA THR A 7 -20.10 26.46 30.84
C THR A 7 -19.15 26.27 29.66
N THR A 8 -18.25 27.22 29.40
CA THR A 8 -17.20 27.10 28.36
C THR A 8 -16.21 25.98 28.66
N ARG A 9 -15.82 25.76 29.93
CA ARG A 9 -14.95 24.63 30.32
C ARG A 9 -15.64 23.27 30.20
N LEU A 10 -16.91 23.18 30.59
CA LEU A 10 -17.70 21.94 30.45
C LEU A 10 -17.93 21.61 28.98
N LEU A 11 -18.24 22.61 28.14
CA LEU A 11 -18.40 22.43 26.69
C LEU A 11 -17.09 21.97 26.05
N ARG A 12 -15.94 22.53 26.44
CA ARG A 12 -14.62 22.14 25.91
C ARG A 12 -14.20 20.71 26.29
N ARG A 13 -14.66 20.22 27.45
CA ARG A 13 -14.47 18.83 27.88
C ARG A 13 -15.46 17.86 27.22
N ALA A 14 -16.69 18.31 26.95
CA ALA A 14 -17.72 17.51 26.30
C ALA A 14 -17.60 17.47 24.77
N LEU A 15 -16.97 18.47 24.15
CA LEU A 15 -16.80 18.53 22.70
C LEU A 15 -16.13 17.28 22.09
N PRO A 16 -15.00 16.76 22.61
CA PRO A 16 -14.38 15.55 22.05
C PRO A 16 -15.26 14.31 22.21
N THR A 17 -15.99 14.17 23.32
CA THR A 17 -16.90 13.03 23.53
C THR A 17 -18.14 13.11 22.64
N ILE A 18 -18.68 14.31 22.43
CA ILE A 18 -19.78 14.55 21.48
C ILE A 18 -19.33 14.23 20.05
N ILE A 19 -18.14 14.68 19.64
CA ILE A 19 -17.58 14.36 18.31
C ILE A 19 -17.37 12.86 18.16
N MET A 20 -16.84 12.18 19.19
CA MET A 20 -16.65 10.73 19.16
C MET A 20 -17.98 9.98 19.04
N LEU A 21 -18.99 10.33 19.85
CA LEU A 21 -20.33 9.72 19.76
C LEU A 21 -21.00 9.98 18.42
N ALA A 22 -20.90 11.21 17.89
CA ALA A 22 -21.42 11.54 16.57
C ALA A 22 -20.72 10.73 15.48
N SER A 23 -19.40 10.57 15.54
CA SER A 23 -18.65 9.75 14.57
C SER A 23 -19.05 8.27 14.63
N LEU A 24 -19.22 7.71 15.84
CA LEU A 24 -19.65 6.33 16.04
C LEU A 24 -21.08 6.12 15.49
N LEU A 25 -22.01 7.03 15.82
CA LEU A 25 -23.38 6.98 15.31
C LEU A 25 -23.39 7.04 13.78
N THR A 26 -22.55 7.90 13.18
CA THR A 26 -22.41 8.01 11.72
C THR A 26 -21.93 6.70 11.10
N VAL A 27 -20.93 6.05 11.70
CA VAL A 27 -20.41 4.76 11.22
C VAL A 27 -21.47 3.66 11.31
N VAL A 28 -22.20 3.58 12.44
CA VAL A 28 -23.25 2.56 12.64
C VAL A 28 -24.42 2.76 11.68
N THR A 29 -24.87 4.01 11.47
CA THR A 29 -25.95 4.30 10.50
C THR A 29 -25.51 4.00 9.07
N LEU A 30 -24.28 4.35 8.69
CA LEU A 30 -23.73 4.03 7.37
C LEU A 30 -23.62 2.51 7.16
N ALA A 31 -23.08 1.75 8.13
CA ALA A 31 -22.98 0.30 8.06
C ALA A 31 -24.36 -0.36 7.97
N SER A 32 -25.33 0.13 8.74
CA SER A 32 -26.72 -0.35 8.70
C SER A 32 -27.37 -0.08 7.34
N ALA A 33 -27.15 1.11 6.76
CA ALA A 33 -27.65 1.45 5.43
C ALA A 33 -27.02 0.58 4.34
N LEU A 34 -25.71 0.31 4.42
CA LEU A 34 -25.00 -0.59 3.48
C LEU A 34 -25.49 -2.03 3.57
N TYR A 35 -25.79 -2.51 4.79
CA TYR A 35 -26.31 -3.85 5.02
C TYR A 35 -27.75 -4.00 4.51
N LEU A 36 -28.63 -3.04 4.84
CA LEU A 36 -30.03 -3.03 4.39
C LEU A 36 -30.13 -2.86 2.86
N GLY A 37 -29.27 -2.03 2.27
CA GLY A 37 -29.24 -1.75 0.83
C GLY A 37 -28.57 -2.83 -0.02
N ARG A 38 -28.09 -3.94 0.56
CA ARG A 38 -27.27 -4.96 -0.13
C ARG A 38 -27.89 -5.49 -1.42
N THR A 39 -29.21 -5.61 -1.50
CA THR A 39 -29.93 -6.12 -2.68
C THR A 39 -29.76 -5.24 -3.91
N ILE A 40 -29.53 -3.93 -3.72
CA ILE A 40 -29.33 -2.96 -4.80
C ILE A 40 -27.85 -2.59 -4.92
N LEU A 41 -27.16 -2.42 -3.78
CA LEU A 41 -25.76 -1.98 -3.73
C LEU A 41 -24.79 -3.02 -4.27
N VAL A 42 -25.02 -4.31 -4.02
CA VAL A 42 -24.14 -5.39 -4.52
C VAL A 42 -24.12 -5.42 -6.06
N PRO A 43 -25.27 -5.41 -6.76
CA PRO A 43 -25.30 -5.30 -8.22
C PRO A 43 -24.61 -4.04 -8.77
N ILE A 44 -24.79 -2.89 -8.12
CA ILE A 44 -24.12 -1.64 -8.51
C ILE A 44 -22.60 -1.75 -8.33
N ALA A 45 -22.14 -2.29 -7.20
CA ALA A 45 -20.73 -2.49 -6.92
C ALA A 45 -20.08 -3.43 -7.95
N LEU A 46 -20.72 -4.56 -8.26
CA LEU A 46 -20.30 -5.48 -9.31
C LEU A 46 -20.25 -4.78 -10.68
N ALA A 47 -21.28 -4.00 -11.01
CA ALA A 47 -21.33 -3.27 -12.27
C ALA A 47 -20.23 -2.20 -12.38
N ILE A 48 -19.90 -1.48 -11.30
CA ILE A 48 -18.79 -0.53 -11.26
C ILE A 48 -17.46 -1.27 -11.51
N LEU A 49 -17.22 -2.38 -10.82
CA LEU A 49 -16.00 -3.18 -10.99
C LEU A 49 -15.89 -3.77 -12.40
N LEU A 50 -16.96 -4.38 -12.92
CA LEU A 50 -17.03 -4.85 -14.29
C LEU A 50 -16.79 -3.71 -15.28
N SER A 51 -17.31 -2.51 -15.02
CA SER A 51 -17.08 -1.37 -15.91
C SER A 51 -15.59 -1.01 -16.03
N PHE A 52 -14.81 -1.13 -14.94
CA PHE A 52 -13.36 -0.91 -14.97
C PHE A 52 -12.62 -1.99 -15.75
N VAL A 53 -13.04 -3.25 -15.63
CA VAL A 53 -12.47 -4.40 -16.35
C VAL A 53 -12.79 -4.34 -17.85
N LEU A 54 -14.01 -3.94 -18.21
CA LEU A 54 -14.48 -3.90 -19.59
C LEU A 54 -14.06 -2.64 -20.35
N LEU A 55 -13.60 -1.61 -19.64
CA LEU A 55 -13.21 -0.32 -20.23
C LEU A 55 -12.14 -0.43 -21.32
N PRO A 56 -11.04 -1.21 -21.15
CA PRO A 56 -10.04 -1.39 -22.20
C PRO A 56 -10.62 -2.05 -23.45
N ALA A 57 -11.51 -3.05 -23.30
CA ALA A 57 -12.18 -3.72 -24.41
C ALA A 57 -13.10 -2.75 -25.19
N VAL A 58 -13.90 -1.93 -24.49
CA VAL A 58 -14.73 -0.90 -25.13
C VAL A 58 -13.87 0.13 -25.86
N ARG A 59 -12.75 0.57 -25.27
CA ARG A 59 -11.82 1.51 -25.93
C ARG A 59 -11.17 0.90 -27.17
N GLY A 60 -10.78 -0.38 -27.11
CA GLY A 60 -10.25 -1.12 -28.25
C GLY A 60 -11.26 -1.16 -29.41
N LEU A 61 -12.52 -1.49 -29.13
CA LEU A 61 -13.57 -1.50 -30.15
C LEU A 61 -13.86 -0.10 -30.72
N ARG A 62 -13.76 0.95 -29.90
CA ARG A 62 -13.85 2.34 -30.40
C ARG A 62 -12.67 2.75 -31.27
N ALA A 63 -11.47 2.24 -30.98
CA ALA A 63 -10.30 2.45 -31.84
C ALA A 63 -10.50 1.84 -33.24
N LEU A 64 -11.29 0.76 -33.33
CA LEU A 64 -11.80 0.18 -34.58
C LEU A 64 -12.98 0.97 -35.20
N ARG A 65 -13.17 2.24 -34.83
CA ARG A 65 -14.21 3.17 -35.32
C ARG A 65 -15.66 2.78 -35.01
N VAL A 66 -15.91 1.85 -34.08
CA VAL A 66 -17.27 1.52 -33.64
C VAL A 66 -17.82 2.63 -32.73
N PRO A 67 -19.04 3.16 -32.97
CA PRO A 67 -19.66 4.17 -32.10
C PRO A 67 -19.83 3.68 -30.65
N ARG A 68 -19.92 4.62 -29.70
CA ARG A 68 -19.95 4.33 -28.26
C ARG A 68 -21.01 3.31 -27.84
N ALA A 69 -22.26 3.51 -28.25
CA ALA A 69 -23.37 2.66 -27.83
C ALA A 69 -23.24 1.20 -28.29
N PRO A 70 -23.05 0.91 -29.60
CA PRO A 70 -22.86 -0.47 -30.06
C PRO A 70 -21.58 -1.10 -29.50
N ALA A 71 -20.50 -0.34 -29.32
CA ALA A 71 -19.29 -0.87 -28.70
C ALA A 71 -19.53 -1.39 -27.27
N VAL A 72 -20.26 -0.62 -26.45
CA VAL A 72 -20.64 -1.05 -25.10
C VAL A 72 -21.55 -2.28 -25.15
N LEU A 73 -22.58 -2.27 -26.00
CA LEU A 73 -23.52 -3.38 -26.10
C LEU A 73 -22.83 -4.68 -26.52
N ILE A 74 -21.96 -4.64 -27.53
CA ILE A 74 -21.21 -5.80 -28.00
C ILE A 74 -20.31 -6.36 -26.89
N VAL A 75 -19.51 -5.51 -26.25
CA VAL A 75 -18.59 -5.96 -25.18
C VAL A 75 -19.36 -6.56 -24.01
N VAL A 76 -20.45 -5.94 -23.58
CA VAL A 76 -21.26 -6.44 -22.48
C VAL A 76 -21.94 -7.77 -22.86
N LEU A 77 -22.57 -7.87 -24.03
CA LEU A 77 -23.19 -9.12 -24.49
C LEU A 77 -22.17 -10.26 -24.61
N LEU A 78 -20.99 -9.99 -25.15
CA LEU A 78 -19.91 -10.98 -25.23
C LEU A 78 -19.44 -11.41 -23.84
N THR A 79 -19.30 -10.48 -22.89
CA THR A 79 -18.85 -10.78 -21.54
C THR A 79 -19.87 -11.63 -20.79
N PHE A 80 -21.15 -11.24 -20.78
CA PHE A 80 -22.20 -12.00 -20.11
C PHE A 80 -22.48 -13.32 -20.82
N GLY A 81 -22.33 -13.37 -22.16
CA GLY A 81 -22.38 -14.61 -22.93
C GLY A 81 -21.26 -15.57 -22.54
N LEU A 82 -20.02 -15.07 -22.37
CA LEU A 82 -18.89 -15.86 -21.91
C LEU A 82 -19.10 -16.36 -20.47
N LEU A 83 -19.55 -15.50 -19.55
CA LEU A 83 -19.87 -15.89 -18.17
C LEU A 83 -20.98 -16.95 -18.13
N GLY A 84 -22.02 -16.81 -18.96
CA GLY A 84 -23.09 -17.79 -19.11
C GLY A 84 -22.59 -19.13 -19.67
N ALA A 85 -21.68 -19.09 -20.66
CA ALA A 85 -21.06 -20.28 -21.23
C ALA A 85 -20.20 -21.02 -20.20
N VAL A 86 -19.37 -20.28 -19.44
CA VAL A 86 -18.56 -20.84 -18.34
C VAL A 86 -19.46 -21.41 -17.24
N GLY A 87 -20.50 -20.70 -16.84
CA GLY A 87 -21.48 -21.19 -15.85
C GLY A 87 -22.19 -22.47 -16.31
N SER A 88 -22.59 -22.53 -17.59
CA SER A 88 -23.18 -23.75 -18.16
C SER A 88 -22.19 -24.91 -18.20
N LEU A 89 -20.91 -24.64 -18.52
CA LEU A 89 -19.85 -25.65 -18.50
C LEU A 89 -19.65 -26.21 -17.09
N ILE A 90 -19.55 -25.34 -16.07
CA ILE A 90 -19.46 -25.73 -14.66
C ILE A 90 -20.64 -26.60 -14.27
N ALA A 91 -21.87 -26.19 -14.60
CA ALA A 91 -23.08 -26.93 -14.25
C ALA A 91 -23.11 -28.34 -14.89
N ARG A 92 -22.65 -28.47 -16.14
CA ARG A 92 -22.55 -29.76 -16.83
C ARG A 92 -21.53 -30.68 -16.17
N GLU A 93 -20.32 -30.17 -15.92
CA GLU A 93 -19.24 -30.93 -15.29
C GLU A 93 -19.59 -31.34 -13.85
N ALA A 94 -20.21 -30.43 -13.08
CA ALA A 94 -20.69 -30.74 -11.73
C ALA A 94 -21.78 -31.81 -11.74
N GLY A 95 -22.70 -31.76 -12.71
CA GLY A 95 -23.73 -32.79 -12.89
C GLY A 95 -23.15 -34.16 -13.23
N GLN A 96 -22.10 -34.21 -14.06
CA GLN A 96 -21.37 -35.45 -14.35
C GLN A 96 -20.68 -36.00 -13.11
N LEU A 97 -19.99 -35.14 -12.35
CA LEU A 97 -19.33 -35.55 -11.11
C LEU A 97 -20.31 -36.08 -10.06
N ALA A 98 -21.50 -35.48 -9.95
CA ALA A 98 -22.57 -35.95 -9.07
C ALA A 98 -23.12 -37.32 -9.51
N ALA A 99 -23.19 -37.58 -10.82
CA ALA A 99 -23.61 -38.88 -11.34
C ALA A 99 -22.59 -40.00 -11.03
N ASP A 100 -21.30 -39.66 -10.98
CA ASP A 100 -20.22 -40.60 -10.66
C ASP A 100 -20.01 -40.82 -9.14
N LEU A 101 -20.66 -40.02 -8.29
CA LEU A 101 -20.53 -40.06 -6.83
C LEU A 101 -20.76 -41.45 -6.19
N PRO A 102 -21.75 -42.26 -6.63
CA PRO A 102 -21.94 -43.61 -6.09
C PRO A 102 -20.72 -44.52 -6.27
N ARG A 103 -19.98 -44.37 -7.40
CA ARG A 103 -18.77 -45.14 -7.69
C ARG A 103 -17.63 -44.76 -6.73
N TYR A 104 -17.51 -43.48 -6.41
CA TYR A 104 -16.50 -42.94 -5.50
C TYR A 104 -16.72 -43.35 -4.05
N SER A 105 -17.98 -43.56 -3.64
CA SER A 105 -18.32 -43.98 -2.28
C SER A 105 -17.71 -45.33 -1.86
N MET A 106 -17.49 -46.25 -2.81
CA MET A 106 -16.90 -47.56 -2.54
C MET A 106 -15.42 -47.45 -2.17
N THR A 107 -14.62 -46.72 -2.97
CA THR A 107 -13.19 -46.49 -2.72
C THR A 107 -12.95 -45.73 -1.41
N LEU A 108 -13.82 -44.76 -1.09
CA LEU A 108 -13.76 -44.01 0.17
C LEU A 108 -13.98 -44.91 1.39
N ARG A 109 -14.93 -45.86 1.32
CA ARG A 109 -15.17 -46.82 2.41
C ARG A 109 -13.95 -47.71 2.65
N GLU A 110 -13.31 -48.20 1.58
CA GLU A 110 -12.10 -49.01 1.65
C GLU A 110 -10.90 -48.25 2.23
N LYS A 111 -10.72 -46.96 1.89
CA LYS A 111 -9.66 -46.14 2.48
C LYS A 111 -9.90 -45.81 3.94
N VAL A 112 -11.15 -45.54 4.32
CA VAL A 112 -11.50 -45.26 5.72
C VAL A 112 -11.27 -46.49 6.59
N THR A 113 -11.58 -47.70 6.10
CA THR A 113 -11.28 -48.94 6.83
C THR A 113 -9.77 -49.21 6.89
N ALA A 114 -9.03 -49.00 5.79
CA ALA A 114 -7.57 -49.16 5.77
C ALA A 114 -6.83 -48.19 6.71
N LEU A 115 -7.26 -46.92 6.74
CA LEU A 115 -6.74 -45.92 7.68
C LEU A 115 -7.09 -46.27 9.12
N ARG A 116 -8.33 -46.69 9.41
CA ARG A 116 -8.74 -47.13 10.76
C ARG A 116 -7.86 -48.26 11.27
N THR A 117 -7.52 -49.23 10.42
CA THR A 117 -6.60 -50.32 10.79
C THR A 117 -5.15 -49.86 10.98
N ALA A 118 -4.75 -48.76 10.35
CA ALA A 118 -3.39 -48.22 10.44
C ALA A 118 -3.18 -47.22 11.59
N THR A 119 -4.20 -46.43 11.98
CA THR A 119 -4.08 -45.37 13.00
C THR A 119 -4.79 -45.68 14.33
N GLY A 120 -5.55 -46.77 14.45
CA GLY A 120 -6.12 -47.25 15.73
C GLY A 120 -7.09 -46.29 16.43
N GLN A 121 -7.60 -45.26 15.74
CA GLN A 121 -8.41 -44.19 16.33
C GLN A 121 -9.87 -44.29 15.86
N GLU A 122 -10.75 -44.76 16.76
CA GLU A 122 -12.06 -45.30 16.37
C GLU A 122 -13.20 -44.29 16.13
N ASN A 123 -13.17 -43.08 16.74
CA ASN A 123 -14.43 -42.30 16.87
C ASN A 123 -14.47 -40.87 16.29
N GLY A 124 -13.35 -40.24 15.98
CA GLY A 124 -13.34 -38.81 15.59
C GLY A 124 -13.45 -38.56 14.08
N LEU A 125 -12.69 -39.32 13.30
CA LEU A 125 -12.52 -39.06 11.86
C LEU A 125 -13.76 -39.52 11.06
N SER A 126 -14.41 -40.60 11.49
CA SER A 126 -15.60 -41.15 10.81
C SER A 126 -16.79 -40.18 10.78
N ALA A 127 -17.05 -39.49 11.90
CA ALA A 127 -18.18 -38.57 12.05
C ALA A 127 -18.01 -37.29 11.21
N THR A 128 -16.78 -36.79 11.08
CA THR A 128 -16.49 -35.62 10.22
C THR A 128 -16.62 -35.98 8.74
N PHE A 129 -16.16 -37.17 8.33
CA PHE A 129 -16.28 -37.62 6.94
C PHE A 129 -17.71 -37.99 6.55
N SER A 130 -18.53 -38.53 7.46
CA SER A 130 -19.95 -38.77 7.19
C SER A 130 -20.75 -37.48 7.05
N GLY A 131 -20.49 -36.47 7.88
CA GLY A 131 -21.15 -35.16 7.77
C GLY A 131 -20.87 -34.42 6.45
N LEU A 132 -19.66 -34.59 5.89
CA LEU A 132 -19.32 -34.09 4.55
C LEU A 132 -20.08 -34.84 3.44
N PHE A 133 -20.35 -36.13 3.63
CA PHE A 133 -21.12 -36.96 2.69
C PHE A 133 -22.60 -36.58 2.69
N ASP A 134 -23.21 -36.40 3.86
CA ASP A 134 -24.61 -35.98 3.99
C ASP A 134 -24.81 -34.61 3.32
N MET A 135 -23.87 -33.69 3.50
CA MET A 135 -23.90 -32.38 2.86
C MET A 135 -23.74 -32.45 1.33
N ALA A 136 -22.88 -33.35 0.82
CA ALA A 136 -22.72 -33.57 -0.61
C ALA A 136 -23.95 -34.25 -1.25
N ASP A 137 -24.61 -35.16 -0.54
CA ASP A 137 -25.84 -35.81 -0.97
C ASP A 137 -27.03 -34.82 -0.99
N ASP A 138 -27.12 -33.93 0.00
CA ASP A 138 -28.11 -32.84 0.03
C ASP A 138 -27.91 -31.85 -1.13
N ILE A 139 -26.65 -31.50 -1.45
CA ILE A 139 -26.33 -30.68 -2.62
C ILE A 139 -26.66 -31.43 -3.92
N GLY A 140 -26.38 -32.73 -4.00
CA GLY A 140 -26.72 -33.57 -5.15
C GLY A 140 -28.22 -33.66 -5.40
N LYS A 141 -29.03 -33.76 -4.33
CA LYS A 141 -30.50 -33.73 -4.40
C LYS A 141 -31.03 -32.36 -4.80
N ALA A 142 -30.43 -31.28 -4.33
CA ALA A 142 -30.80 -29.92 -4.71
C ALA A 142 -30.46 -29.57 -6.18
N LEU A 143 -29.48 -30.26 -6.78
CA LEU A 143 -29.03 -30.05 -8.16
C LEU A 143 -29.70 -30.98 -9.19
N GLN A 144 -30.47 -31.98 -8.76
CA GLN A 144 -31.20 -32.85 -9.67
C GLN A 144 -32.45 -32.13 -10.21
N PRO A 145 -32.61 -31.98 -11.54
CA PRO A 145 -33.87 -31.54 -12.10
C PRO A 145 -34.92 -32.61 -11.78
N ALA A 146 -36.10 -32.19 -11.30
CA ALA A 146 -37.22 -33.08 -11.05
C ALA A 146 -37.52 -33.92 -12.31
N ALA A 147 -37.13 -35.19 -12.28
CA ALA A 147 -37.35 -36.09 -13.40
C ALA A 147 -38.86 -36.28 -13.59
N THR A 148 -39.36 -35.91 -14.77
CA THR A 148 -40.75 -36.16 -15.16
C THR A 148 -40.88 -37.63 -15.52
N THR A 149 -41.39 -38.47 -14.61
CA THR A 149 -41.77 -39.85 -14.93
C THR A 149 -43.00 -39.84 -15.83
N ALA A 150 -42.82 -40.23 -17.10
CA ALA A 150 -43.90 -40.57 -18.01
C ALA A 150 -44.58 -41.89 -17.56
N PRO A 151 -45.90 -42.06 -17.75
CA PRO A 151 -46.61 -43.24 -17.29
C PRO A 151 -46.31 -44.43 -18.21
N ALA A 152 -45.87 -45.54 -17.62
CA ALA A 152 -45.84 -46.85 -18.27
C ALA A 152 -47.20 -47.53 -18.04
N ASP A 153 -47.83 -47.95 -19.14
CA ASP A 153 -49.08 -48.71 -19.14
C ASP A 153 -48.93 -50.01 -18.31
N ALA A 154 -49.84 -50.21 -17.34
CA ALA A 154 -49.92 -51.42 -16.56
C ALA A 154 -51.24 -52.14 -16.85
N GLU A 155 -51.12 -53.30 -17.51
CA GLU A 155 -52.16 -54.31 -17.65
C GLU A 155 -52.64 -54.81 -16.28
N ILE A 156 -53.94 -55.09 -16.21
CA ILE A 156 -54.66 -55.55 -15.02
C ILE A 156 -54.46 -57.07 -14.86
N GLY A 157 -53.90 -57.49 -13.72
CA GLY A 157 -53.80 -58.90 -13.35
C GLY A 157 -53.58 -59.10 -11.85
N SER A 158 -54.63 -59.54 -11.16
CA SER A 158 -54.79 -59.73 -9.72
C SER A 158 -53.87 -60.78 -9.06
N LEU A 159 -53.40 -60.53 -7.82
CA LEU A 159 -53.85 -61.20 -6.58
C LEU A 159 -52.94 -60.91 -5.36
N GLN A 160 -53.58 -60.44 -4.27
CA GLN A 160 -53.20 -60.43 -2.86
C GLN A 160 -51.70 -60.50 -2.45
N ARG A 161 -51.18 -59.38 -1.94
CA ARG A 161 -50.13 -59.29 -0.89
C ARG A 161 -50.21 -57.90 -0.20
N PRO A 162 -49.66 -57.75 1.03
CA PRO A 162 -50.16 -56.87 2.09
C PRO A 162 -50.27 -55.41 1.67
N MET A 163 -51.31 -54.70 2.15
CA MET A 163 -51.49 -53.26 1.92
C MET A 163 -50.23 -52.50 2.35
N GLN A 164 -49.39 -52.17 1.37
CA GLN A 164 -48.48 -51.05 1.51
C GLN A 164 -49.36 -49.81 1.60
N VAL A 165 -49.29 -49.12 2.73
CA VAL A 165 -49.75 -47.74 2.80
C VAL A 165 -48.78 -46.94 1.95
N GLU A 166 -49.06 -46.90 0.64
CA GLU A 166 -48.47 -45.93 -0.24
C GLU A 166 -49.02 -44.59 0.21
N ILE A 167 -48.19 -43.85 0.95
CA ILE A 167 -48.37 -42.41 1.12
C ILE A 167 -48.32 -41.88 -0.31
N GLN A 168 -49.46 -41.76 -0.97
CA GLN A 168 -49.56 -40.94 -2.16
C GLN A 168 -49.08 -39.57 -1.69
N PRO A 169 -47.90 -39.08 -2.11
CA PRO A 169 -47.56 -37.70 -1.85
C PRO A 169 -48.71 -36.91 -2.44
N ALA A 170 -49.41 -36.14 -1.60
CA ALA A 170 -50.53 -35.31 -2.02
C ALA A 170 -50.11 -34.66 -3.34
N ARG A 171 -50.77 -35.01 -4.45
CA ARG A 171 -50.35 -34.65 -5.82
C ARG A 171 -49.77 -33.25 -5.76
N THR A 172 -48.45 -33.13 -5.79
CA THR A 172 -47.79 -31.84 -5.71
C THR A 172 -48.31 -31.11 -6.92
N SER A 173 -49.14 -30.10 -6.68
CA SER A 173 -49.80 -29.37 -7.73
C SER A 173 -48.72 -28.94 -8.71
N VAL A 174 -48.92 -29.15 -10.01
CA VAL A 174 -47.98 -28.67 -11.04
C VAL A 174 -47.65 -27.20 -10.80
N VAL A 175 -48.61 -26.44 -10.23
CA VAL A 175 -48.43 -25.06 -9.75
C VAL A 175 -47.35 -24.92 -8.67
N THR A 176 -47.30 -25.79 -7.66
CA THR A 176 -46.29 -25.73 -6.58
C THR A 176 -44.89 -26.13 -7.04
N THR A 177 -44.78 -27.03 -8.01
CA THR A 177 -43.49 -27.39 -8.62
C THR A 177 -43.02 -26.29 -9.59
N LEU A 178 -43.94 -25.66 -10.32
CA LEU A 178 -43.61 -24.53 -11.20
C LEU A 178 -43.20 -23.29 -10.40
N THR A 179 -43.85 -23.01 -9.26
CA THR A 179 -43.52 -21.83 -8.44
C THR A 179 -42.21 -21.98 -7.66
N SER A 180 -41.85 -23.19 -7.22
CA SER A 180 -40.55 -23.45 -6.57
C SER A 180 -39.39 -23.33 -7.56
N VAL A 181 -39.47 -23.99 -8.72
CA VAL A 181 -38.45 -23.90 -9.77
C VAL A 181 -38.34 -22.47 -10.32
N ALA A 182 -39.47 -21.77 -10.48
CA ALA A 182 -39.45 -20.37 -10.90
C ALA A 182 -38.77 -19.47 -9.86
N GLY A 183 -38.99 -19.69 -8.55
CA GLY A 183 -38.36 -18.91 -7.48
C GLY A 183 -36.83 -19.02 -7.49
N ASP A 184 -36.31 -20.24 -7.65
CA ASP A 184 -34.87 -20.52 -7.57
C ASP A 184 -34.08 -19.96 -8.77
N ILE A 185 -34.70 -19.89 -9.95
CA ILE A 185 -34.07 -19.34 -11.16
C ILE A 185 -34.29 -17.82 -11.26
N LEU A 186 -35.44 -17.31 -10.82
CA LEU A 186 -35.80 -15.90 -11.01
C LEU A 186 -34.91 -14.97 -10.19
N HIS A 187 -34.53 -15.33 -8.97
CA HIS A 187 -33.66 -14.50 -8.14
C HIS A 187 -32.26 -14.24 -8.74
N PRO A 188 -31.47 -15.27 -9.12
CA PRO A 188 -30.18 -15.06 -9.77
C PRO A 188 -30.32 -14.41 -11.16
N LEU A 189 -31.39 -14.70 -11.90
CA LEU A 189 -31.65 -14.06 -13.19
C LEU A 189 -31.96 -12.57 -13.03
N ALA A 190 -32.79 -12.19 -12.06
CA ALA A 190 -33.09 -10.80 -11.74
C ALA A 190 -31.83 -10.04 -11.30
N THR A 191 -31.02 -10.66 -10.44
CA THR A 191 -29.73 -10.09 -9.99
C THR A 191 -28.78 -9.89 -11.17
N THR A 192 -28.65 -10.90 -12.03
CA THR A 192 -27.81 -10.82 -13.25
C THR A 192 -28.31 -9.76 -14.21
N GLY A 193 -29.62 -9.68 -14.42
CA GLY A 193 -30.26 -8.64 -15.24
C GLY A 193 -30.00 -7.23 -14.68
N LEU A 194 -30.00 -7.07 -13.36
CA LEU A 194 -29.68 -5.81 -12.71
C LEU A 194 -28.21 -5.42 -12.86
N ILE A 195 -27.28 -6.38 -12.69
CA ILE A 195 -25.85 -6.16 -12.94
C ILE A 195 -25.63 -5.79 -14.41
N LEU A 196 -26.26 -6.49 -15.35
CA LEU A 196 -26.21 -6.21 -16.78
C LEU A 196 -26.68 -4.79 -17.08
N LEU A 197 -27.87 -4.43 -16.58
CA LEU A 197 -28.47 -3.11 -16.75
C LEU A 197 -27.54 -2.01 -16.24
N PHE A 198 -27.08 -2.12 -14.99
CA PHE A 198 -26.16 -1.13 -14.42
C PHE A 198 -24.83 -1.08 -15.15
N THR A 199 -24.28 -2.22 -15.58
CA THR A 199 -23.01 -2.25 -16.32
C THR A 199 -23.13 -1.51 -17.65
N VAL A 200 -24.20 -1.76 -18.41
CA VAL A 200 -24.50 -1.03 -19.66
C VAL A 200 -24.64 0.47 -19.39
N PHE A 201 -25.44 0.85 -18.40
CA PHE A 201 -25.70 2.25 -18.10
C PHE A 201 -24.44 3.00 -17.62
N ILE A 202 -23.65 2.39 -16.73
CA ILE A 202 -22.39 2.96 -16.23
C ILE A 202 -21.38 3.13 -17.36
N LEU A 203 -21.26 2.15 -18.27
CA LEU A 203 -20.36 2.27 -19.43
C LEU A 203 -20.84 3.33 -20.43
N LEU A 204 -22.14 3.38 -20.71
CA LEU A 204 -22.75 4.38 -21.60
C LEU A 204 -22.64 5.80 -21.05
N GLN A 205 -22.91 6.00 -19.75
CA GLN A 205 -22.91 7.31 -19.10
C GLN A 205 -21.63 7.62 -18.33
N ARG A 206 -20.55 6.85 -18.52
CA ARG A 206 -19.28 6.99 -17.78
C ARG A 206 -18.78 8.43 -17.67
N GLU A 207 -18.86 9.20 -18.75
CA GLU A 207 -18.35 10.58 -18.79
C GLU A 207 -19.22 11.51 -17.94
N ASP A 208 -20.54 11.36 -18.01
CA ASP A 208 -21.48 12.12 -17.19
C ASP A 208 -21.39 11.76 -15.71
N LEU A 209 -21.30 10.46 -15.39
CA LEU A 209 -21.11 9.97 -14.03
C LEU A 209 -19.79 10.48 -13.44
N ARG A 210 -18.71 10.46 -14.22
CA ARG A 210 -17.43 11.05 -13.83
C ARG A 210 -17.55 12.55 -13.56
N ASN A 211 -18.17 13.30 -14.47
CA ASN A 211 -18.33 14.75 -14.32
C ASN A 211 -19.18 15.12 -13.09
N ARG A 212 -20.21 14.32 -12.79
CA ARG A 212 -21.02 14.45 -11.56
C ARG A 212 -20.21 14.14 -10.30
N ALA A 213 -19.38 13.09 -10.33
CA ALA A 213 -18.48 12.75 -9.23
C ALA A 213 -17.44 13.85 -8.97
N ILE A 214 -16.83 14.42 -10.02
CA ILE A 214 -15.90 15.56 -9.90
C ILE A 214 -16.59 16.74 -9.21
N ARG A 215 -17.83 17.05 -9.60
CA ARG A 215 -18.61 18.14 -9.00
C ARG A 215 -18.93 17.90 -7.51
N LEU A 216 -19.13 16.65 -7.09
CA LEU A 216 -19.34 16.27 -5.69
C LEU A 216 -18.04 16.35 -4.86
N ALA A 217 -16.89 16.02 -5.46
CA ALA A 217 -15.60 15.96 -4.77
C ALA A 217 -15.00 17.33 -4.42
N GLY A 218 -15.38 18.40 -5.13
CA GLY A 218 -14.99 19.77 -4.80
C GLY A 218 -14.64 20.62 -6.03
N SER A 219 -15.09 21.88 -6.03
CA SER A 219 -15.02 22.79 -7.19
C SER A 219 -13.83 23.74 -7.20
N SER A 220 -12.93 23.68 -6.21
CA SER A 220 -11.85 24.66 -6.04
C SER A 220 -10.73 24.55 -7.08
N ASP A 221 -10.46 23.34 -7.59
CA ASP A 221 -9.50 23.12 -8.68
C ASP A 221 -9.95 21.99 -9.62
N LEU A 222 -10.88 22.32 -10.52
CA LEU A 222 -11.45 21.36 -11.49
C LEU A 222 -10.39 20.66 -12.34
N ARG A 223 -9.27 21.32 -12.67
CA ARG A 223 -8.21 20.69 -13.48
C ARG A 223 -7.47 19.62 -12.67
N ARG A 224 -7.06 19.92 -11.44
CA ARG A 224 -6.40 18.94 -10.57
C ARG A 224 -7.34 17.80 -10.20
N THR A 225 -8.58 18.08 -9.80
CA THR A 225 -9.56 17.05 -9.42
C THR A 225 -9.92 16.13 -10.61
N THR A 226 -10.03 16.67 -11.82
CA THR A 226 -10.30 15.84 -13.02
C THR A 226 -9.11 14.95 -13.36
N ALA A 227 -7.88 15.51 -13.36
CA ALA A 227 -6.66 14.73 -13.64
C ALA A 227 -6.47 13.62 -12.60
N ALA A 228 -6.71 13.93 -11.32
CA ALA A 228 -6.67 12.99 -10.21
C ALA A 228 -7.67 11.82 -10.38
N ILE A 229 -8.94 12.11 -10.70
CA ILE A 229 -9.97 11.07 -10.87
C ILE A 229 -9.73 10.21 -12.13
N ASP A 230 -9.23 10.81 -13.21
CA ASP A 230 -8.89 10.05 -14.42
C ASP A 230 -7.67 9.14 -14.17
N ASP A 231 -6.65 9.61 -13.45
CA ASP A 231 -5.49 8.80 -13.05
C ASP A 231 -5.92 7.65 -12.12
N ALA A 232 -6.73 7.95 -11.10
CA ALA A 232 -7.35 6.96 -10.22
C ALA A 232 -8.10 5.87 -11.01
N THR A 233 -8.94 6.27 -11.97
CA THR A 233 -9.71 5.34 -12.78
C THR A 233 -8.82 4.47 -13.67
N ALA A 234 -7.76 5.05 -14.25
CA ALA A 234 -6.82 4.31 -15.10
C ALA A 234 -6.03 3.27 -14.29
N ARG A 235 -5.59 3.63 -13.08
CA ARG A 235 -4.91 2.72 -12.14
C ARG A 235 -5.82 1.57 -11.71
N LEU A 236 -7.06 1.87 -11.31
CA LEU A 236 -8.04 0.86 -10.93
C LEU A 236 -8.33 -0.13 -12.08
N SER A 237 -8.55 0.39 -13.29
CA SER A 237 -8.79 -0.45 -14.48
C SER A 237 -7.61 -1.37 -14.79
N ARG A 238 -6.37 -0.86 -14.71
CA ARG A 238 -5.16 -1.67 -14.93
C ARG A 238 -4.99 -2.75 -13.87
N PHE A 239 -5.22 -2.40 -12.60
CA PHE A 239 -5.18 -3.34 -11.49
C PHE A 239 -6.18 -4.49 -11.67
N PHE A 240 -7.46 -4.18 -11.91
CA PHE A 240 -8.48 -5.21 -12.08
C PHE A 240 -8.27 -6.08 -13.33
N LEU A 241 -7.77 -5.49 -14.42
CA LEU A 241 -7.44 -6.27 -15.61
C LEU A 241 -6.29 -7.24 -15.33
N ALA A 242 -5.24 -6.78 -14.65
CA ALA A 242 -4.12 -7.63 -14.26
C ALA A 242 -4.56 -8.72 -13.27
N GLN A 243 -5.42 -8.41 -12.29
CA GLN A 243 -6.03 -9.40 -11.39
C GLN A 243 -6.83 -10.46 -12.15
N LEU A 244 -7.69 -10.04 -13.09
CA LEU A 244 -8.45 -10.97 -13.91
C LEU A 244 -7.53 -11.86 -14.74
N ALA A 245 -6.52 -11.27 -15.40
CA ALA A 245 -5.57 -12.01 -16.21
C ALA A 245 -4.78 -13.04 -15.39
N LEU A 246 -4.30 -12.65 -14.21
CA LEU A 246 -3.59 -13.53 -13.30
C LEU A 246 -4.48 -14.67 -12.79
N ASN A 247 -5.71 -14.38 -12.39
CA ASN A 247 -6.66 -15.39 -11.92
C ASN A 247 -7.05 -16.38 -13.01
N VAL A 248 -7.25 -15.90 -14.25
CA VAL A 248 -7.49 -16.75 -15.42
C VAL A 248 -6.27 -17.61 -15.73
N ALA A 249 -5.07 -17.03 -15.74
CA ALA A 249 -3.82 -17.78 -15.96
C ALA A 249 -3.61 -18.85 -14.89
N PHE A 250 -3.85 -18.53 -13.61
CA PHE A 250 -3.81 -19.48 -12.52
C PHE A 250 -4.80 -20.64 -12.73
N GLY A 251 -6.06 -20.33 -13.05
CA GLY A 251 -7.07 -21.36 -13.32
C GLY A 251 -6.72 -22.26 -14.51
N VAL A 252 -6.14 -21.69 -15.57
CA VAL A 252 -5.64 -22.45 -16.73
C VAL A 252 -4.48 -23.37 -16.34
N VAL A 253 -3.49 -22.86 -15.59
CA VAL A 253 -2.35 -23.66 -15.13
C VAL A 253 -2.80 -24.80 -14.21
N ILE A 254 -3.71 -24.53 -13.27
CA ILE A 254 -4.29 -25.57 -12.41
C ILE A 254 -5.08 -26.58 -13.26
N GLY A 255 -5.93 -26.13 -14.19
CA GLY A 255 -6.68 -27.01 -15.07
C GLY A 255 -5.79 -27.92 -15.91
N ILE A 256 -4.73 -27.38 -16.51
CA ILE A 256 -3.73 -28.17 -17.25
C ILE A 256 -3.02 -29.15 -16.31
N GLY A 257 -2.61 -28.71 -15.12
CA GLY A 257 -1.95 -29.57 -14.13
C GLY A 257 -2.83 -30.74 -13.69
N LEU A 258 -4.10 -30.48 -13.40
CA LEU A 258 -5.08 -31.52 -13.04
C LEU A 258 -5.35 -32.49 -14.21
N TRP A 259 -5.38 -31.97 -15.44
CA TRP A 259 -5.50 -32.80 -16.64
C TRP A 259 -4.29 -33.73 -16.81
N LEU A 260 -3.07 -33.22 -16.59
CA LEU A 260 -1.84 -34.02 -16.64
C LEU A 260 -1.77 -35.08 -15.53
N ILE A 261 -2.34 -34.80 -14.35
CA ILE A 261 -2.46 -35.77 -13.25
C ILE A 261 -3.54 -36.84 -13.55
N GLY A 262 -4.45 -36.57 -14.50
CA GLY A 262 -5.54 -37.47 -14.88
C GLY A 262 -6.79 -37.32 -14.01
N LEU A 263 -6.97 -36.19 -13.32
CA LEU A 263 -8.18 -35.93 -12.54
C LEU A 263 -9.37 -35.65 -13.48
N PRO A 264 -10.56 -36.24 -13.24
CA PRO A 264 -11.74 -35.93 -14.04
C PRO A 264 -12.17 -34.47 -13.83
N SER A 265 -12.88 -33.94 -14.82
CA SER A 265 -13.36 -32.55 -14.82
C SER A 265 -12.28 -31.51 -14.49
N PRO A 266 -11.08 -31.56 -15.12
CA PRO A 266 -9.99 -30.65 -14.78
C PRO A 266 -10.34 -29.18 -15.09
N ILE A 267 -11.18 -28.95 -16.10
CA ILE A 267 -11.65 -27.61 -16.47
C ILE A 267 -12.55 -27.02 -15.38
N LEU A 268 -13.47 -27.82 -14.81
CA LEU A 268 -14.34 -27.41 -13.70
C LEU A 268 -13.49 -26.88 -12.55
N PHE A 269 -12.50 -27.67 -12.13
CA PHE A 269 -11.63 -27.32 -11.01
C PHE A 269 -10.70 -26.16 -11.31
N GLY A 270 -10.14 -26.08 -12.53
CA GLY A 270 -9.34 -24.93 -12.95
C GLY A 270 -10.13 -23.63 -12.93
N VAL A 271 -11.38 -23.64 -13.43
CA VAL A 271 -12.26 -22.46 -13.40
C VAL A 271 -12.65 -22.10 -11.96
N ILE A 272 -13.05 -23.07 -11.13
CA ILE A 272 -13.37 -22.82 -9.71
C ILE A 272 -12.16 -22.25 -8.98
N ALA A 273 -10.95 -22.79 -9.19
CA ALA A 273 -9.73 -22.29 -8.58
C ALA A 273 -9.41 -20.86 -9.01
N GLY A 274 -9.54 -20.53 -10.30
CA GLY A 274 -9.39 -19.17 -10.80
C GLY A 274 -10.42 -18.19 -10.25
N LEU A 275 -11.69 -18.60 -10.13
CA LEU A 275 -12.76 -17.78 -9.54
C LEU A 275 -12.55 -17.55 -8.05
N LEU A 276 -12.20 -18.60 -7.28
CA LEU A 276 -11.98 -18.49 -5.85
C LEU A 276 -10.71 -17.70 -5.51
N ARG A 277 -9.72 -17.64 -6.41
CA ARG A 277 -8.51 -16.81 -6.23
C ARG A 277 -8.80 -15.31 -6.11
N PHE A 278 -10.00 -14.82 -6.46
CA PHE A 278 -10.40 -13.45 -6.10
C PHE A 278 -10.45 -13.21 -4.58
N VAL A 279 -10.60 -14.27 -3.78
CA VAL A 279 -10.52 -14.23 -2.31
C VAL A 279 -9.04 -14.29 -1.88
N PRO A 280 -8.48 -13.23 -1.28
CA PRO A 280 -7.08 -13.19 -0.88
C PRO A 280 -6.72 -14.26 0.16
N TYR A 281 -5.48 -14.75 0.10
CA TYR A 281 -4.85 -15.70 1.04
C TYR A 281 -5.49 -17.09 1.15
N ILE A 282 -6.80 -17.20 0.97
CA ILE A 282 -7.57 -18.40 1.28
C ILE A 282 -8.21 -18.98 0.00
N GLY A 283 -8.40 -18.17 -1.04
CA GLY A 283 -9.10 -18.56 -2.27
C GLY A 283 -8.57 -19.81 -2.94
N ALA A 284 -7.25 -19.90 -3.14
CA ALA A 284 -6.62 -21.08 -3.71
C ALA A 284 -6.70 -22.31 -2.80
N ALA A 285 -6.59 -22.12 -1.47
CA ALA A 285 -6.73 -23.20 -0.50
C ALA A 285 -8.15 -23.79 -0.53
N ILE A 286 -9.19 -22.95 -0.56
CA ILE A 286 -10.58 -23.40 -0.72
C ILE A 286 -10.76 -24.08 -2.10
N GLY A 287 -10.19 -23.49 -3.16
CA GLY A 287 -10.22 -24.06 -4.50
C GLY A 287 -9.57 -25.45 -4.62
N ALA A 288 -8.59 -25.75 -3.76
CA ALA A 288 -7.93 -27.06 -3.73
C ALA A 288 -8.77 -28.14 -3.02
N VAL A 289 -9.74 -27.78 -2.18
CA VAL A 289 -10.51 -28.74 -1.37
C VAL A 289 -11.27 -29.73 -2.25
N LEU A 290 -12.01 -29.25 -3.25
CA LEU A 290 -12.81 -30.12 -4.12
C LEU A 290 -11.94 -31.07 -4.96
N PRO A 291 -10.90 -30.60 -5.68
CA PRO A 291 -9.97 -31.47 -6.40
C PRO A 291 -9.31 -32.52 -5.51
N LEU A 292 -8.89 -32.15 -4.30
CA LEU A 292 -8.30 -33.07 -3.34
C LEU A 292 -9.30 -34.12 -2.87
N GLY A 293 -10.53 -33.72 -2.55
CA GLY A 293 -11.60 -34.65 -2.17
C GLY A 293 -11.89 -35.67 -3.26
N VAL A 294 -11.95 -35.22 -4.51
CA VAL A 294 -12.15 -36.10 -5.67
C VAL A 294 -10.93 -37.00 -5.90
N ALA A 295 -9.71 -36.49 -5.78
CA ALA A 295 -8.49 -37.30 -5.89
C ALA A 295 -8.42 -38.41 -4.83
N VAL A 296 -8.87 -38.14 -3.60
CA VAL A 296 -8.95 -39.15 -2.53
C VAL A 296 -9.91 -40.27 -2.91
N ALA A 297 -10.99 -39.94 -3.60
CA ALA A 297 -12.08 -40.84 -3.94
C ALA A 297 -11.80 -41.74 -5.15
N ILE A 298 -10.93 -41.31 -6.06
CA ILE A 298 -10.67 -41.98 -7.34
C ILE A 298 -9.48 -42.93 -7.25
N ASP A 299 -8.34 -42.44 -6.76
CA ASP A 299 -7.10 -43.21 -6.71
C ASP A 299 -7.15 -44.16 -5.51
N PRO A 300 -6.98 -45.49 -5.66
CA PRO A 300 -6.81 -46.40 -4.52
C PRO A 300 -5.58 -46.03 -3.66
N GLY A 301 -4.56 -45.44 -4.27
CA GLY A 301 -3.35 -44.94 -3.61
C GLY A 301 -3.47 -43.49 -3.09
N TRP A 302 -2.35 -42.97 -2.59
CA TRP A 302 -2.20 -41.56 -2.18
C TRP A 302 -1.48 -40.70 -3.23
N SER A 303 -1.00 -41.32 -4.31
CA SER A 303 -0.21 -40.67 -5.36
C SER A 303 -0.93 -39.48 -5.99
N MET A 304 -2.18 -39.66 -6.38
CA MET A 304 -2.97 -38.61 -7.03
C MET A 304 -3.24 -37.44 -6.08
N VAL A 305 -3.57 -37.75 -4.82
CA VAL A 305 -3.82 -36.74 -3.78
C VAL A 305 -2.56 -35.90 -3.52
N ILE A 306 -1.41 -36.56 -3.39
CA ILE A 306 -0.12 -35.89 -3.20
C ILE A 306 0.23 -35.05 -4.43
N ALA A 307 0.03 -35.56 -5.64
CA ALA A 307 0.29 -34.82 -6.87
C ALA A 307 -0.58 -33.55 -6.98
N VAL A 308 -1.88 -33.65 -6.67
CA VAL A 308 -2.79 -32.50 -6.64
C VAL A 308 -2.37 -31.50 -5.54
N ALA A 309 -2.01 -31.98 -4.34
CA ALA A 309 -1.54 -31.11 -3.27
C ALA A 309 -0.26 -30.36 -3.67
N VAL A 310 0.72 -31.07 -4.26
CA VAL A 310 1.97 -30.47 -4.75
C VAL A 310 1.69 -29.44 -5.84
N LEU A 311 0.76 -29.71 -6.76
CA LEU A 311 0.38 -28.76 -7.81
C LEU A 311 -0.07 -27.41 -7.19
N PHE A 312 -0.99 -27.42 -6.24
CA PHE A 312 -1.45 -26.19 -5.58
C PHE A 312 -0.35 -25.53 -4.74
N VAL A 313 0.42 -26.32 -3.97
CA VAL A 313 1.50 -25.82 -3.10
C VAL A 313 2.66 -25.21 -3.90
N VAL A 314 2.88 -25.63 -5.14
CA VAL A 314 3.93 -25.07 -6.01
C VAL A 314 3.40 -23.87 -6.80
N VAL A 315 2.21 -23.98 -7.39
CA VAL A 315 1.66 -22.93 -8.26
C VAL A 315 1.25 -21.69 -7.45
N GLU A 316 0.71 -21.86 -6.24
CA GLU A 316 0.26 -20.74 -5.41
C GLU A 316 1.38 -19.76 -5.03
N PRO A 317 2.52 -20.21 -4.46
CA PRO A 317 3.63 -19.31 -4.12
C PRO A 317 4.29 -18.70 -5.35
N ILE A 318 4.37 -19.42 -6.47
CA ILE A 318 4.90 -18.86 -7.73
C ILE A 318 4.00 -17.72 -8.21
N ALA A 319 2.68 -17.94 -8.21
CA ALA A 319 1.73 -16.89 -8.56
C ALA A 319 1.86 -15.69 -7.61
N GLY A 320 1.77 -15.92 -6.29
CA GLY A 320 1.73 -14.86 -5.28
C GLY A 320 3.05 -14.11 -5.05
N HIS A 321 4.20 -14.80 -5.07
CA HIS A 321 5.49 -14.17 -4.74
C HIS A 321 6.34 -13.82 -5.97
N VAL A 322 6.05 -14.38 -7.15
CA VAL A 322 6.81 -14.09 -8.37
C VAL A 322 5.96 -13.34 -9.38
N LEU A 323 4.78 -13.84 -9.75
CA LEU A 323 3.97 -13.19 -10.79
C LEU A 323 3.33 -11.89 -10.29
N GLU A 324 2.80 -11.86 -9.07
CA GLU A 324 2.16 -10.65 -8.53
C GLU A 324 3.12 -9.45 -8.47
N PRO A 325 4.35 -9.54 -7.91
CA PRO A 325 5.28 -8.41 -7.92
C PRO A 325 5.72 -7.98 -9.32
N LEU A 326 5.81 -8.91 -10.27
CA LEU A 326 6.14 -8.61 -11.66
C LEU A 326 5.02 -7.85 -12.39
N LEU A 327 3.76 -8.14 -12.05
CA LEU A 327 2.58 -7.52 -12.67
C LEU A 327 2.19 -6.20 -12.02
N TYR A 328 2.28 -6.10 -10.68
CA TYR A 328 1.80 -4.95 -9.90
C TYR A 328 2.91 -4.01 -9.43
N GLY A 329 4.19 -4.43 -9.44
CA GLY A 329 5.27 -3.73 -8.77
C GLY A 329 5.33 -4.05 -7.28
N HIS A 330 6.08 -3.24 -6.51
CA HIS A 330 6.41 -3.54 -5.11
C HIS A 330 5.24 -3.58 -4.12
N SER A 331 4.02 -3.19 -4.50
CA SER A 331 2.82 -3.36 -3.66
C SER A 331 1.51 -3.02 -4.38
N THR A 332 0.41 -3.60 -3.93
CA THR A 332 -0.97 -3.35 -4.41
C THR A 332 -1.57 -2.03 -3.88
N GLY A 333 -0.81 -1.24 -3.12
CA GLY A 333 -1.31 -0.03 -2.49
C GLY A 333 -2.03 -0.25 -1.16
N LEU A 334 -2.11 -1.49 -0.67
CA LEU A 334 -2.90 -1.87 0.52
C LEU A 334 -2.02 -2.55 1.58
N SER A 335 -2.24 -2.18 2.85
CA SER A 335 -1.64 -2.88 3.98
C SER A 335 -2.19 -4.32 4.10
N PRO A 336 -1.37 -5.33 4.45
CA PRO A 336 -1.85 -6.69 4.69
C PRO A 336 -2.96 -6.77 5.73
N ILE A 337 -2.87 -5.95 6.78
CA ILE A 337 -3.90 -5.86 7.84
C ILE A 337 -5.20 -5.29 7.26
N ALA A 338 -5.10 -4.30 6.37
CA ALA A 338 -6.25 -3.72 5.69
C ALA A 338 -7.00 -4.75 4.85
N VAL A 339 -6.29 -5.65 4.15
CA VAL A 339 -6.90 -6.72 3.36
C VAL A 339 -7.69 -7.69 4.25
N ILE A 340 -7.14 -8.12 5.39
CA ILE A 340 -7.81 -9.04 6.33
C ILE A 340 -9.03 -8.38 6.99
N MET A 341 -8.88 -7.12 7.43
CA MET A 341 -9.97 -6.34 8.01
C MET A 341 -11.08 -6.10 7.00
N ALA A 342 -10.73 -5.73 5.77
CA ALA A 342 -11.67 -5.60 4.67
C ALA A 342 -12.42 -6.90 4.39
N ALA A 343 -11.72 -8.03 4.28
CA ALA A 343 -12.35 -9.33 4.07
C ALA A 343 -13.39 -9.61 5.15
N THR A 344 -13.07 -9.37 6.42
CA THR A 344 -14.00 -9.53 7.54
C THR A 344 -15.21 -8.59 7.44
N ILE A 345 -14.99 -7.29 7.22
CA ILE A 345 -16.06 -6.28 7.15
C ILE A 345 -17.00 -6.54 5.97
N TRP A 346 -16.45 -6.75 4.77
CA TRP A 346 -17.25 -6.96 3.57
C TRP A 346 -18.00 -8.29 3.62
N THR A 347 -17.40 -9.34 4.19
CA THR A 347 -18.09 -10.63 4.42
C THR A 347 -19.26 -10.45 5.39
N PHE A 348 -19.08 -9.68 6.46
CA PHE A 348 -20.17 -9.39 7.38
C PHE A 348 -21.31 -8.60 6.71
N LEU A 349 -20.97 -7.62 5.86
CA LEU A 349 -21.97 -6.79 5.17
C LEU A 349 -22.74 -7.57 4.10
N TRP A 350 -22.04 -8.24 3.19
CA TRP A 350 -22.62 -8.78 1.95
C TRP A 350 -22.39 -10.29 1.77
N GLY A 351 -21.93 -11.01 2.80
CA GLY A 351 -21.74 -12.45 2.77
C GLY A 351 -20.61 -12.89 1.81
N PRO A 352 -20.74 -14.06 1.15
CA PRO A 352 -19.71 -14.56 0.22
C PRO A 352 -19.40 -13.60 -0.93
N ILE A 353 -20.40 -12.85 -1.41
CA ILE A 353 -20.18 -11.85 -2.47
C ILE A 353 -19.31 -10.72 -1.94
N GLY A 354 -19.56 -10.27 -0.70
CA GLY A 354 -18.72 -9.28 -0.03
C GLY A 354 -17.26 -9.73 0.12
N LEU A 355 -17.04 -11.01 0.45
CA LEU A 355 -15.69 -11.59 0.54
C LEU A 355 -14.93 -11.50 -0.79
N VAL A 356 -15.57 -11.89 -1.89
CA VAL A 356 -14.99 -11.79 -3.25
C VAL A 356 -14.73 -10.33 -3.65
N LEU A 357 -15.59 -9.42 -3.19
CA LEU A 357 -15.48 -7.99 -3.49
C LEU A 357 -14.60 -7.21 -2.51
N ALA A 358 -14.06 -7.85 -1.47
CA ALA A 358 -13.41 -7.15 -0.36
C ALA A 358 -12.19 -6.33 -0.82
N THR A 359 -11.24 -6.99 -1.47
CA THR A 359 -10.05 -6.35 -2.04
C THR A 359 -10.41 -5.27 -3.07
N PRO A 360 -11.19 -5.57 -4.12
CA PRO A 360 -11.43 -4.57 -5.16
C PRO A 360 -12.16 -3.32 -4.65
N LEU A 361 -13.10 -3.46 -3.71
CA LEU A 361 -13.75 -2.30 -3.10
C LEU A 361 -12.80 -1.51 -2.20
N THR A 362 -11.94 -2.21 -1.46
CA THR A 362 -10.98 -1.55 -0.56
C THR A 362 -9.92 -0.79 -1.34
N VAL A 363 -9.42 -1.33 -2.46
CA VAL A 363 -8.54 -0.60 -3.37
C VAL A 363 -9.25 0.65 -3.92
N CYS A 364 -10.51 0.54 -4.33
CA CYS A 364 -11.28 1.72 -4.78
C CYS A 364 -11.39 2.79 -3.68
N LEU A 365 -11.62 2.40 -2.42
CA LEU A 365 -11.69 3.30 -1.27
C LEU A 365 -10.35 4.00 -1.00
N VAL A 366 -9.23 3.25 -1.02
CA VAL A 366 -7.89 3.80 -0.80
C VAL A 366 -7.49 4.75 -1.92
N VAL A 367 -7.70 4.35 -3.18
CA VAL A 367 -7.41 5.20 -4.34
C VAL A 367 -8.24 6.48 -4.30
N LEU A 368 -9.50 6.42 -3.83
CA LEU A 368 -10.31 7.62 -3.63
C LEU A 368 -9.75 8.50 -2.50
N GLY A 369 -9.27 7.90 -1.41
CA GLY A 369 -8.61 8.60 -0.30
C GLY A 369 -7.36 9.38 -0.73
N ARG A 370 -6.55 8.84 -1.65
CA ARG A 370 -5.36 9.52 -2.20
C ARG A 370 -5.68 10.81 -2.95
N HIS A 371 -6.88 10.92 -3.51
CA HIS A 371 -7.25 12.02 -4.42
C HIS A 371 -8.31 12.96 -3.86
N VAL A 372 -9.01 12.57 -2.80
CA VAL A 372 -10.04 13.37 -2.15
C VAL A 372 -9.57 13.74 -0.75
N GLU A 373 -9.24 15.02 -0.53
CA GLU A 373 -8.70 15.53 0.74
C GLU A 373 -9.54 15.14 1.96
N ARG A 374 -10.88 15.06 1.82
CA ARG A 374 -11.77 14.65 2.93
C ARG A 374 -11.69 13.18 3.29
N LEU A 375 -11.21 12.34 2.37
CA LEU A 375 -11.11 10.89 2.51
C LEU A 375 -9.65 10.41 2.67
N TRP A 376 -8.70 11.34 2.85
CA TRP A 376 -7.27 11.03 3.00
C TRP A 376 -6.98 9.98 4.08
N PHE A 377 -7.78 9.96 5.15
CA PHE A 377 -7.68 8.98 6.23
C PHE A 377 -7.84 7.53 5.77
N LEU A 378 -8.53 7.27 4.65
CA LEU A 378 -8.65 5.92 4.09
C LEU A 378 -7.31 5.43 3.54
N ASP A 379 -6.53 6.30 2.91
CA ASP A 379 -5.19 5.95 2.43
C ASP A 379 -4.24 5.69 3.59
N VAL A 380 -4.31 6.50 4.66
CA VAL A 380 -3.49 6.28 5.85
C VAL A 380 -3.87 5.00 6.61
N LEU A 381 -5.17 4.71 6.74
CA LEU A 381 -5.64 3.57 7.52
C LEU A 381 -5.49 2.23 6.77
N LEU A 382 -5.71 2.25 5.45
CA LEU A 382 -5.83 1.03 4.64
C LEU A 382 -4.69 0.88 3.62
N GLY A 383 -3.95 1.96 3.35
CA GLY A 383 -2.84 1.96 2.42
C GLY A 383 -1.58 1.29 2.97
N ASP A 384 -0.58 1.18 2.10
CA ASP A 384 0.73 0.56 2.33
C ASP A 384 1.86 1.57 2.55
N GLY A 385 1.54 2.88 2.52
CA GLY A 385 2.50 3.94 2.81
C GLY A 385 2.97 3.93 4.26
N PRO A 386 4.13 4.56 4.57
CA PRO A 386 4.56 4.73 5.94
C PRO A 386 3.53 5.57 6.71
N ALA A 387 3.25 5.21 7.96
CA ALA A 387 2.20 5.84 8.76
C ALA A 387 2.51 7.32 9.11
N LEU A 388 3.79 7.70 9.06
CA LEU A 388 4.31 9.03 9.31
C LEU A 388 5.38 9.34 8.26
N ASP A 389 5.57 10.62 7.95
CA ASP A 389 6.68 11.02 7.08
C ASP A 389 8.04 10.68 7.73
N PRO A 390 9.12 10.51 6.95
CA PRO A 390 10.43 10.13 7.48
C PRO A 390 10.95 11.04 8.59
N GLN A 391 10.80 12.35 8.43
CA GLN A 391 11.19 13.36 9.42
C GLN A 391 10.34 13.30 10.70
N GLU A 392 9.06 12.93 10.59
CA GLU A 392 8.15 12.80 11.73
C GLU A 392 8.46 11.54 12.52
N THR A 393 8.69 10.43 11.81
CA THR A 393 9.18 9.16 12.36
C THR A 393 10.49 9.36 13.11
N PHE A 394 11.44 10.06 12.48
CA PHE A 394 12.70 10.44 13.09
C PHE A 394 12.51 11.25 14.38
N TYR A 395 11.66 12.29 14.31
CA TYR A 395 11.36 13.15 15.46
C TYR A 395 10.65 12.39 16.60
N GLN A 396 9.69 11.52 16.28
CA GLN A 396 8.97 10.70 17.24
C GLN A 396 9.93 9.79 18.03
N ARG A 397 10.94 9.22 17.37
CA ARG A 397 11.97 8.40 18.02
C ARG A 397 12.84 9.22 18.97
N MET A 398 13.16 10.46 18.60
CA MET A 398 13.87 11.37 19.50
C MET A 398 13.01 11.73 20.72
N LEU A 399 11.70 11.96 20.54
CA LEU A 399 10.76 12.17 21.63
C LEU A 399 10.62 10.94 22.53
N ALA A 400 10.66 9.74 21.95
CA ALA A 400 10.66 8.46 22.67
C ALA A 400 12.00 8.16 23.37
N SER A 401 13.03 8.99 23.18
CA SER A 401 14.40 8.76 23.67
C SER A 401 15.01 7.44 23.18
N ASP A 402 14.69 7.04 21.95
CA ASP A 402 15.26 5.86 21.28
C ASP A 402 16.14 6.27 20.07
N PRO A 403 17.37 6.76 20.31
CA PRO A 403 18.28 7.08 19.23
C PRO A 403 18.85 5.85 18.52
N ALA A 404 18.80 4.67 19.13
CA ALA A 404 19.39 3.45 18.57
C ALA A 404 18.65 3.02 17.30
N GLU A 405 17.32 3.05 17.35
CA GLU A 405 16.48 2.71 16.20
C GLU A 405 16.66 3.70 15.04
N ALA A 406 16.74 4.99 15.35
CA ALA A 406 16.99 6.04 14.36
C ALA A 406 18.37 5.89 13.69
N ILE A 407 19.40 5.47 14.45
CA ILE A 407 20.72 5.18 13.90
C ILE A 407 20.67 4.00 12.93
N GLU A 408 19.98 2.91 13.30
CA GLU A 408 19.88 1.73 12.43
C GLU A 408 19.16 2.06 11.12
N GLN A 409 18.05 2.80 11.18
CA GLN A 409 17.37 3.27 9.97
C GLN A 409 18.24 4.19 9.12
N GLY A 410 18.89 5.17 9.74
CA GLY A 410 19.83 6.05 9.05
C GLY A 410 20.92 5.25 8.34
N ARG A 411 21.52 4.26 9.00
CA ARG A 411 22.52 3.37 8.36
C ARG A 411 21.97 2.60 7.18
N GLN A 412 20.73 2.13 7.25
CA GLN A 412 20.08 1.43 6.14
C GLN A 412 19.85 2.36 4.96
N PHE A 413 19.34 3.57 5.20
CA PHE A 413 19.18 4.61 4.16
C PHE A 413 20.52 4.95 3.48
N LEU A 414 21.58 5.09 4.27
CA LEU A 414 22.92 5.44 3.79
C LEU A 414 23.61 4.32 2.98
N LYS A 415 23.01 3.13 2.87
CA LYS A 415 23.47 2.11 1.92
C LYS A 415 23.19 2.51 0.48
N GLU A 416 22.07 3.21 0.24
CA GLU A 416 21.58 3.55 -1.10
C GLU A 416 21.67 5.04 -1.45
N ARG A 417 21.75 5.92 -0.44
CA ARG A 417 21.79 7.38 -0.59
C ARG A 417 22.93 8.03 0.19
N ALA A 418 23.22 9.29 -0.13
CA ALA A 418 24.27 10.05 0.50
C ALA A 418 23.89 10.57 1.91
N LEU A 419 24.91 10.83 2.74
CA LEU A 419 24.71 11.37 4.10
C LEU A 419 24.06 12.74 4.09
N ILE A 420 24.44 13.58 3.14
CA ILE A 420 23.90 14.93 3.01
C ILE A 420 22.39 14.91 2.72
N THR A 421 21.94 13.99 1.87
CA THR A 421 20.52 13.79 1.55
C THR A 421 19.73 13.39 2.80
N TYR A 422 20.25 12.45 3.59
CA TYR A 422 19.62 12.05 4.84
C TYR A 422 19.56 13.20 5.86
N TYR A 423 20.65 13.97 5.97
CA TYR A 423 20.71 15.10 6.89
C TYR A 423 19.74 16.22 6.49
N ASP A 424 19.66 16.61 5.22
CA ASP A 424 18.75 17.67 4.76
C ASP A 424 17.27 17.26 4.85
N GLU A 425 16.93 16.07 4.36
CA GLU A 425 15.54 15.67 4.16
C GLU A 425 14.91 15.08 5.43
N VAL A 426 15.70 14.38 6.27
CA VAL A 426 15.17 13.69 7.46
C VAL A 426 15.58 14.40 8.75
N VAL A 427 16.89 14.56 8.98
CA VAL A 427 17.40 15.04 10.28
C VAL A 427 17.10 16.52 10.49
N LEU A 428 17.38 17.36 9.49
CA LEU A 428 17.17 18.80 9.55
C LEU A 428 15.68 19.13 9.62
N ALA A 429 14.85 18.42 8.84
CA ALA A 429 13.40 18.52 8.92
C ALA A 429 12.87 18.10 10.31
N GLY A 430 13.40 17.02 10.90
CA GLY A 430 13.07 16.61 12.27
C GLY A 430 13.50 17.63 13.34
N LEU A 431 14.67 18.25 13.19
CA LEU A 431 15.10 19.34 14.08
C LEU A 431 14.18 20.57 13.97
N ARG A 432 13.65 20.87 12.78
CA ARG A 432 12.65 21.93 12.59
C ARG A 432 11.32 21.63 13.29
N LEU A 433 10.89 20.37 13.34
CA LEU A 433 9.73 19.94 14.14
C LEU A 433 9.98 20.18 15.64
N ALA A 434 11.18 19.82 16.12
CA ALA A 434 11.60 20.05 17.51
C ALA A 434 11.62 21.55 17.88
N GLU A 435 12.18 22.41 17.02
CA GLU A 435 12.15 23.87 17.21
C GLU A 435 10.72 24.42 17.21
N ALA A 436 9.85 23.92 16.33
CA ALA A 436 8.45 24.35 16.32
C ALA A 436 7.72 23.99 17.63
N ASP A 437 8.01 22.84 18.22
CA ASP A 437 7.49 22.44 19.54
C ASP A 437 8.08 23.26 20.68
N LEU A 438 9.36 23.61 20.59
CA LEU A 438 10.04 24.50 21.53
C LEU A 438 9.42 25.89 21.51
N ALA A 439 9.20 26.47 20.33
CA ALA A 439 8.56 27.77 20.15
C ALA A 439 7.12 27.83 20.69
N ARG A 440 6.40 26.70 20.67
CA ARG A 440 5.06 26.55 21.28
C ARG A 440 5.09 26.45 22.81
N GLY A 441 6.26 26.33 23.44
CA GLY A 441 6.39 26.14 24.88
C GLY A 441 5.95 24.76 25.37
N SER A 442 5.89 23.76 24.48
CA SER A 442 5.43 22.40 24.79
C SER A 442 6.50 21.51 25.43
N LEU A 443 7.77 21.90 25.31
CA LEU A 443 8.94 21.16 25.80
C LEU A 443 9.49 21.82 27.07
N ASP A 444 9.54 21.09 28.18
CA ASP A 444 10.24 21.52 29.39
C ASP A 444 11.77 21.45 29.23
N ARG A 445 12.53 22.08 30.13
CA ARG A 445 14.00 22.10 30.04
C ARG A 445 14.63 20.71 30.06
N SER A 446 14.03 19.76 30.80
CA SER A 446 14.53 18.39 30.90
C SER A 446 14.38 17.64 29.58
N ARG A 447 13.21 17.73 28.93
CA ARG A 447 12.96 17.16 27.60
C ARG A 447 13.83 17.82 26.55
N GLN A 448 14.01 19.14 26.59
CA GLN A 448 14.90 19.85 25.67
C GLN A 448 16.33 19.27 25.69
N MET A 449 16.90 19.06 26.89
CA MET A 449 18.24 18.49 27.04
C MET A 449 18.32 17.05 26.51
N LYS A 450 17.38 16.19 26.91
CA LYS A 450 17.32 14.79 26.44
C LYS A 450 17.16 14.68 24.93
N LEU A 451 16.32 15.53 24.37
CA LEU A 451 16.05 15.57 22.95
C LEU A 451 17.30 16.03 22.17
N GLY A 452 17.97 17.10 22.64
CA GLY A 452 19.24 17.56 22.07
C GLY A 452 20.34 16.50 22.13
N GLU A 453 20.47 15.79 23.24
CA GLU A 453 21.43 14.68 23.40
C GLU A 453 21.12 13.51 22.45
N SER A 454 19.83 13.18 22.27
CA SER A 454 19.40 12.12 21.34
C SER A 454 19.74 12.48 19.89
N PHE A 455 19.40 13.70 19.45
CA PHE A 455 19.77 14.21 18.13
C PHE A 455 21.29 14.18 17.92
N ARG A 456 22.07 14.68 18.89
CA ARG A 456 23.54 14.70 18.81
C ARG A 456 24.10 13.27 18.70
N THR A 457 23.57 12.34 19.48
CA THR A 457 23.97 10.92 19.46
C THR A 457 23.76 10.30 18.09
N VAL A 458 22.61 10.56 17.45
CA VAL A 458 22.35 10.04 16.10
C VAL A 458 23.36 10.59 15.10
N VAL A 459 23.54 11.92 15.06
CA VAL A 459 24.45 12.57 14.10
C VAL A 459 25.91 12.14 14.32
N ASP A 460 26.36 12.04 15.58
CA ASP A 460 27.70 11.54 15.91
C ASP A 460 27.92 10.11 15.39
N ARG A 461 26.90 9.25 15.49
CA ARG A 461 26.99 7.84 15.09
C ARG A 461 26.88 7.63 13.59
N LEU A 462 26.06 8.41 12.89
CA LEU A 462 25.92 8.37 11.43
C LEU A 462 27.12 9.02 10.71
N GLY A 463 27.77 9.99 11.36
CA GLY A 463 29.00 10.62 10.89
C GLY A 463 30.21 9.70 10.79
N GLN A 464 30.23 8.56 11.48
CA GLN A 464 31.34 7.59 11.44
C GLN A 464 31.44 6.84 10.10
N PRO A 465 32.65 6.40 9.67
CA PRO A 465 32.85 5.74 8.38
C PRO A 465 32.04 4.44 8.22
N LYS A 466 31.53 4.17 7.00
CA LYS A 466 30.70 3.00 6.66
C LYS A 466 31.29 1.64 7.07
N ARG A 467 32.62 1.55 7.20
CA ARG A 467 33.36 0.31 7.50
C ARG A 467 33.04 -0.29 8.89
N SER A 468 32.37 0.47 9.76
CA SER A 468 31.96 0.03 11.12
C SER A 468 30.54 -0.55 11.19
N TRP A 469 29.80 -0.63 10.09
CA TRP A 469 28.38 -1.04 10.13
C TRP A 469 28.21 -2.54 9.86
N THR A 470 27.46 -3.21 10.73
CA THR A 470 27.04 -4.62 10.56
C THR A 470 26.09 -4.77 9.37
N ARG A 471 26.22 -5.87 8.60
CA ARG A 471 25.32 -6.18 7.49
C ARG A 471 23.94 -6.55 8.03
N SER A 472 22.98 -5.64 7.89
CA SER A 472 21.54 -5.88 8.10
C SER A 472 20.79 -5.71 6.77
N THR A 473 19.67 -6.41 6.57
CA THR A 473 18.78 -6.19 5.43
C THR A 473 18.09 -4.83 5.55
N VAL A 474 17.80 -4.16 4.43
CA VAL A 474 17.03 -2.91 4.44
C VAL A 474 15.62 -3.24 4.96
N GLY A 475 15.22 -2.65 6.08
CA GLY A 475 13.87 -2.79 6.63
C GLY A 475 12.84 -2.08 5.75
N ALA A 476 11.59 -2.51 5.82
CA ALA A 476 10.49 -1.93 5.04
C ALA A 476 10.37 -0.41 5.20
N GLU A 477 10.69 0.11 6.38
CA GLU A 477 10.59 1.54 6.72
C GLU A 477 11.73 2.38 6.11
N ALA A 478 12.94 1.82 6.01
CA ALA A 478 14.05 2.46 5.31
C ALA A 478 13.79 2.49 3.79
N ALA A 479 13.20 1.42 3.23
CA ALA A 479 12.76 1.40 1.83
C ALA A 479 11.63 2.42 1.56
N ALA A 480 10.67 2.55 2.46
CA ALA A 480 9.61 3.56 2.37
C ALA A 480 10.19 4.99 2.42
N THR A 481 11.17 5.24 3.29
CA THR A 481 11.87 6.52 3.37
C THR A 481 12.60 6.83 2.05
N LEU A 482 13.29 5.86 1.46
CA LEU A 482 13.97 6.01 0.18
C LEU A 482 13.01 6.31 -0.99
N ALA A 483 11.76 5.86 -0.91
CA ALA A 483 10.73 6.15 -1.91
C ALA A 483 10.15 7.57 -1.80
N LEU A 484 10.17 8.17 -0.60
CA LEU A 484 9.67 9.52 -0.33
C LEU A 484 10.74 10.61 -0.50
N VAL A 485 12.01 10.27 -0.29
CA VAL A 485 13.12 11.22 -0.39
C VAL A 485 13.62 11.36 -1.83
N GLY A 486 13.97 12.59 -2.22
CA GLY A 486 14.50 12.92 -3.54
C GLY A 486 15.85 12.26 -3.87
N PRO A 487 16.32 12.37 -5.14
CA PRO A 487 17.64 11.89 -5.54
C PRO A 487 18.77 12.68 -4.86
N ASP A 488 19.95 12.06 -4.76
CA ASP A 488 21.12 12.72 -4.17
C ASP A 488 21.50 13.98 -4.98
N PRO A 489 21.86 15.10 -4.30
CA PRO A 489 22.29 16.31 -4.97
C PRO A 489 23.65 16.08 -5.65
N LYS A 490 23.93 16.80 -6.73
CA LYS A 490 25.20 16.66 -7.48
C LYS A 490 26.43 16.85 -6.58
N ALA A 491 26.35 17.79 -5.62
CA ALA A 491 27.39 18.05 -4.64
C ALA A 491 27.77 16.80 -3.81
N ALA A 492 26.83 15.89 -3.57
CA ALA A 492 27.05 14.66 -2.81
C ALA A 492 28.04 13.69 -3.48
N MET A 493 28.30 13.85 -4.78
CA MET A 493 29.25 13.00 -5.53
C MET A 493 30.67 13.57 -5.57
N VAL A 494 30.86 14.83 -5.17
CA VAL A 494 32.15 15.52 -5.31
C VAL A 494 32.97 15.35 -4.04
N VAL A 495 34.15 14.73 -4.13
CA VAL A 495 35.10 14.66 -3.01
C VAL A 495 36.42 15.27 -3.47
N LEU A 496 36.82 16.38 -2.84
CA LEU A 496 38.05 17.08 -3.18
C LEU A 496 39.25 16.39 -2.55
N LYS A 497 40.35 16.33 -3.31
CA LYS A 497 41.67 15.96 -2.79
C LYS A 497 42.42 17.21 -2.35
N PRO A 498 43.46 17.08 -1.50
CA PRO A 498 44.28 18.21 -1.07
C PRO A 498 44.83 19.08 -2.22
N ASP A 499 45.10 18.46 -3.38
CA ASP A 499 45.63 19.13 -4.57
C ASP A 499 44.58 20.01 -5.27
N ASP A 500 43.30 19.65 -5.16
CA ASP A 500 42.18 20.39 -5.75
C ASP A 500 41.87 21.67 -4.95
N LEU A 501 42.32 21.72 -3.69
CA LEU A 501 42.08 22.82 -2.75
C LEU A 501 43.07 23.96 -2.95
N ALA A 502 42.57 25.18 -2.85
CA ALA A 502 43.37 26.39 -2.74
C ALA A 502 44.30 26.38 -1.52
N ALA A 503 45.41 27.13 -1.56
CA ALA A 503 46.44 27.10 -0.52
C ALA A 503 45.90 27.43 0.89
N ASN A 504 44.97 28.38 1.02
CA ASN A 504 44.32 28.75 2.28
C ASN A 504 43.26 27.74 2.77
N TRP A 505 42.89 26.76 1.94
CA TRP A 505 41.92 25.69 2.27
C TRP A 505 42.59 24.36 2.61
N ARG A 506 43.93 24.27 2.57
CA ARG A 506 44.68 23.03 2.86
C ARG A 506 45.01 22.80 4.35
N GLY A 507 44.60 23.71 5.24
CA GLY A 507 44.80 23.56 6.68
C GLY A 507 44.01 22.40 7.29
N GLU A 508 44.25 22.08 8.56
CA GLU A 508 43.49 21.03 9.27
C GLU A 508 42.00 21.37 9.43
N ALA A 509 41.67 22.64 9.59
CA ALA A 509 40.28 23.12 9.74
C ALA A 509 40.08 24.50 9.07
N PRO A 510 40.17 24.63 7.72
CA PRO A 510 39.93 25.87 7.00
C PRO A 510 38.51 26.42 7.18
N VAL A 511 37.54 25.57 7.54
CA VAL A 511 36.16 25.98 7.80
C VAL A 511 35.82 25.87 9.28
N LEU A 512 35.44 27.01 9.86
CA LEU A 512 34.98 27.08 11.24
C LEU A 512 33.45 27.17 11.27
N CYS A 513 32.79 26.09 11.68
CA CYS A 513 31.33 26.04 11.85
C CYS A 513 30.97 26.46 13.27
N VAL A 514 30.22 27.55 13.41
CA VAL A 514 29.84 28.14 14.69
C VAL A 514 28.34 27.97 14.92
N SER A 515 27.98 27.35 16.04
CA SER A 515 26.58 27.22 16.43
C SER A 515 26.05 28.49 17.10
N SER A 516 24.78 28.75 16.84
CA SER A 516 23.99 29.77 17.50
C SER A 516 23.64 29.39 18.96
N ARG A 517 22.86 30.22 19.66
CA ARG A 517 22.44 29.98 21.05
C ARG A 517 21.25 29.03 21.19
N GLY A 518 20.67 28.55 20.10
CA GLY A 518 19.54 27.61 20.12
C GLY A 518 19.98 26.22 20.61
N VAL A 519 19.03 25.50 21.21
CA VAL A 519 19.27 24.16 21.79
C VAL A 519 19.69 23.15 20.72
N PHE A 520 19.15 23.30 19.51
CA PHE A 520 19.35 22.35 18.40
C PHE A 520 20.36 22.84 17.35
N ASP A 521 20.82 24.10 17.45
CA ASP A 521 21.77 24.70 16.50
C ASP A 521 23.13 24.01 16.51
N GLU A 522 23.55 23.47 17.66
CA GLU A 522 24.79 22.71 17.79
C GLU A 522 24.77 21.43 16.95
N THR A 523 23.65 20.70 16.96
CA THR A 523 23.47 19.51 16.13
C THR A 523 23.57 19.84 14.64
N ALA A 524 22.91 20.92 14.19
CA ALA A 524 23.00 21.34 12.79
C ALA A 524 24.41 21.79 12.38
N THR A 525 25.12 22.45 13.29
CA THR A 525 26.53 22.82 13.09
C THR A 525 27.43 21.60 12.95
N LEU A 526 27.19 20.58 13.79
CA LEU A 526 27.92 19.33 13.75
C LEU A 526 27.65 18.57 12.43
N MET A 527 26.40 18.52 11.96
CA MET A 527 26.05 17.96 10.64
C MET A 527 26.85 18.62 9.51
N LEU A 528 26.87 19.96 9.46
CA LEU A 528 27.60 20.70 8.43
C LEU A 528 29.11 20.38 8.45
N SER A 529 29.72 20.36 9.64
CA SER A 529 31.15 20.05 9.78
C SER A 529 31.49 18.63 9.31
N GLN A 530 30.62 17.64 9.59
CA GLN A 530 30.80 16.26 9.14
C GLN A 530 30.65 16.12 7.63
N ILE A 531 29.69 16.83 7.03
CA ILE A 531 29.51 16.85 5.58
C ILE A 531 30.76 17.41 4.91
N LEU A 532 31.20 18.62 5.28
CA LEU A 532 32.39 19.25 4.69
C LEU A 532 33.62 18.35 4.80
N SER A 533 33.86 17.76 5.98
CA SER A 533 34.99 16.86 6.23
C SER A 533 34.94 15.60 5.35
N ARG A 534 33.74 15.05 5.09
CA ARG A 534 33.58 13.89 4.19
C ARG A 534 33.83 14.22 2.72
N HIS A 535 33.67 15.48 2.33
CA HIS A 535 33.91 15.96 0.97
C HIS A 535 35.32 16.54 0.76
N GLY A 536 36.23 16.32 1.72
CA GLY A 536 37.64 16.69 1.61
C GLY A 536 37.98 18.09 2.15
N ILE A 537 37.02 18.81 2.73
CA ILE A 537 37.22 20.14 3.31
C ILE A 537 37.31 20.00 4.84
N GLY A 538 38.48 20.25 5.43
CA GLY A 538 38.64 20.23 6.88
C GLY A 538 37.69 21.22 7.57
N ALA A 539 36.84 20.74 8.46
CA ALA A 539 35.86 21.58 9.15
C ALA A 539 35.75 21.20 10.63
N CYS A 540 35.60 22.20 11.49
CA CYS A 540 35.37 21.99 12.91
C CYS A 540 34.08 22.68 13.40
N ALA A 541 33.31 21.98 14.23
CA ALA A 541 32.13 22.55 14.89
C ALA A 541 32.51 23.10 16.27
N ARG A 542 32.07 24.32 16.56
CA ARG A 542 32.29 25.01 17.84
C ARG A 542 31.03 25.75 18.31
N PRO A 543 30.73 25.74 19.62
CA PRO A 543 29.66 26.56 20.16
C PRO A 543 30.05 28.04 20.20
N SER A 544 29.10 28.96 19.99
CA SER A 544 29.35 30.42 20.01
C SER A 544 30.02 30.93 21.31
N LYS A 545 29.88 30.23 22.43
CA LYS A 545 30.51 30.62 23.72
C LYS A 545 31.99 30.23 23.85
N GLY A 546 32.52 29.40 22.94
CA GLY A 546 33.85 28.81 23.02
C GLY A 546 34.89 29.38 22.05
N LEU A 547 34.61 30.51 21.39
CA LEU A 547 35.56 31.18 20.51
C LEU A 547 36.56 32.00 21.34
N THR A 548 37.71 31.42 21.66
CA THR A 548 38.81 32.12 22.31
C THR A 548 39.74 32.75 21.27
N GLU A 549 40.32 33.93 21.54
CA GLU A 549 41.25 34.60 20.62
C GLU A 549 42.48 33.73 20.26
N ALA A 550 42.82 32.76 21.12
CA ALA A 550 43.88 31.79 20.90
C ALA A 550 43.56 30.78 19.77
N ASP A 551 42.31 30.32 19.66
CA ASP A 551 41.90 29.32 18.65
C ASP A 551 41.91 29.90 17.22
N VAL A 552 41.75 31.22 17.12
CA VAL A 552 41.65 31.95 15.85
C VAL A 552 43.04 32.32 15.29
N ARG A 553 44.07 32.42 16.14
CA ARG A 553 45.43 32.84 15.72
C ARG A 553 46.28 31.73 15.11
N ASP A 554 46.06 30.48 15.49
CA ASP A 554 46.89 29.34 15.08
C ASP A 554 46.39 28.60 13.82
N GLN A 555 45.22 28.98 13.30
CA GLN A 555 44.57 28.29 12.17
C GLN A 555 44.36 29.22 10.98
N SER A 556 44.72 28.76 9.78
CA SER A 556 44.39 29.44 8.52
C SER A 556 42.90 29.24 8.18
N ILE A 557 42.03 30.05 8.78
CA ILE A 557 40.59 29.98 8.55
C ILE A 557 40.25 30.70 7.23
N ALA A 558 39.71 29.95 6.27
CA ALA A 558 39.26 30.49 4.98
C ALA A 558 37.78 30.91 5.02
N MET A 559 36.96 30.20 5.80
CA MET A 559 35.52 30.42 5.89
C MET A 559 34.99 30.23 7.32
N VAL A 560 34.05 31.08 7.72
CA VAL A 560 33.25 30.90 8.95
C VAL A 560 31.79 30.68 8.58
N CYS A 561 31.21 29.57 9.07
CA CYS A 561 29.82 29.19 8.81
C CYS A 561 28.99 29.34 10.08
N PHE A 562 27.97 30.19 10.08
CA PHE A 562 27.01 30.28 11.18
C PHE A 562 25.76 29.45 10.89
N SER A 563 25.38 28.59 11.82
CA SER A 563 24.19 27.74 11.72
C SER A 563 23.03 28.28 12.56
N TYR A 564 21.88 28.52 11.94
CA TYR A 564 20.65 28.97 12.60
C TYR A 564 19.45 28.13 12.15
N LEU A 565 18.78 27.43 13.06
CA LEU A 565 17.48 26.82 12.78
C LEU A 565 16.32 27.83 12.85
N ASP A 566 16.30 28.69 13.88
CA ASP A 566 15.36 29.80 13.98
C ASP A 566 16.06 31.07 14.47
N PRO A 567 16.00 32.20 13.75
CA PRO A 567 16.69 33.41 14.14
C PRO A 567 16.06 34.07 15.37
N ILE A 568 16.80 34.11 16.48
CA ILE A 568 16.40 34.82 17.71
C ILE A 568 16.23 36.33 17.45
N SER A 569 17.11 36.94 16.65
CA SER A 569 17.03 38.36 16.23
C SER A 569 18.07 38.72 15.16
N LEU A 570 17.68 39.48 14.12
CA LEU A 570 18.59 40.00 13.09
C LEU A 570 19.74 40.85 13.67
N SER A 571 19.47 41.57 14.77
CA SER A 571 20.45 42.42 15.43
C SER A 571 21.62 41.61 16.01
N GLN A 572 21.32 40.45 16.59
CA GLN A 572 22.33 39.55 17.15
C GLN A 572 23.20 38.92 16.06
N ILE A 573 22.59 38.56 14.92
CA ILE A 573 23.31 38.01 13.77
C ILE A 573 24.31 39.05 13.23
N ARG A 574 23.86 40.30 13.04
CA ARG A 574 24.73 41.41 12.64
C ARG A 574 25.89 41.64 13.60
N LEU A 575 25.62 41.58 14.90
CA LEU A 575 26.65 41.76 15.93
C LEU A 575 27.72 40.67 15.82
N THR A 576 27.29 39.42 15.69
CA THR A 576 28.19 38.25 15.59
C THR A 576 29.05 38.30 14.33
N ILE A 577 28.45 38.66 13.19
CA ILE A 577 29.17 38.85 11.91
C ILE A 577 30.21 39.97 12.04
N ARG A 578 29.82 41.11 12.64
CA ARG A 578 30.74 42.25 12.86
C ARG A 578 31.91 41.89 13.78
N GLN A 579 31.65 41.15 14.86
CA GLN A 579 32.69 40.68 15.78
C GLN A 579 33.65 39.72 15.06
N THR A 580 33.14 38.83 14.23
CA THR A 580 33.94 37.87 13.48
C THR A 580 34.82 38.54 12.43
N ARG A 581 34.29 39.51 11.66
CA ARG A 581 35.12 40.28 10.71
C ARG A 581 36.21 41.11 11.39
N ARG A 582 36.02 41.52 12.65
CA ARG A 582 37.06 42.21 13.44
C ARG A 582 38.15 41.24 13.91
N ALA A 583 37.77 40.02 14.27
CA ALA A 583 38.71 39.00 14.72
C ALA A 583 39.51 38.38 13.55
N ILE A 584 38.86 38.17 12.40
CA ILE A 584 39.46 37.56 11.20
C ILE A 584 39.19 38.46 9.98
N PRO A 585 40.10 39.41 9.68
CA PRO A 585 39.96 40.28 8.52
C PRO A 585 39.98 39.48 7.20
N GLY A 586 39.05 39.77 6.29
CA GLY A 586 39.02 39.16 4.95
C GLY A 586 38.41 37.75 4.87
N VAL A 587 37.89 37.20 5.97
CA VAL A 587 37.24 35.87 5.97
C VAL A 587 35.91 35.89 5.24
N THR A 588 35.60 34.80 4.53
CA THR A 588 34.27 34.61 3.93
C THR A 588 33.30 34.10 4.98
N ILE A 589 32.15 34.77 5.12
CA ILE A 589 31.12 34.43 6.11
C ILE A 589 29.90 33.86 5.39
N LEU A 590 29.62 32.59 5.67
CA LEU A 590 28.42 31.89 5.24
C LEU A 590 27.43 31.82 6.40
N VAL A 591 26.16 32.11 6.13
CA VAL A 591 25.08 31.96 7.11
C VAL A 591 24.07 30.93 6.61
N GLY A 592 23.98 29.81 7.31
CA GLY A 592 22.97 28.78 7.09
C GLY A 592 21.71 29.09 7.87
N PHE A 593 20.61 29.36 7.17
CA PHE A 593 19.26 29.43 7.72
C PHE A 593 18.52 28.17 7.31
N TRP A 594 18.49 27.16 8.18
CA TRP A 594 18.03 25.81 7.87
C TRP A 594 16.52 25.67 7.77
N ARG A 595 15.88 26.55 7.00
CA ARG A 595 14.45 26.64 6.81
C ARG A 595 14.17 27.20 5.44
N GLU A 596 13.32 26.50 4.71
CA GLU A 596 12.90 26.89 3.37
C GLU A 596 12.26 28.28 3.38
N ARG A 597 12.72 29.15 2.48
CA ARG A 597 12.24 30.53 2.30
C ARG A 597 12.18 30.86 0.82
N ASP A 598 11.29 31.77 0.47
CA ASP A 598 11.24 32.33 -0.87
C ASP A 598 12.56 33.06 -1.21
N PRO A 599 13.04 32.98 -2.47
CA PRO A 599 14.30 33.60 -2.88
C PRO A 599 14.36 35.11 -2.61
N ALA A 600 13.21 35.79 -2.71
CA ALA A 600 13.10 37.22 -2.46
C ALA A 600 13.29 37.59 -0.98
N SER A 601 12.78 36.78 -0.05
CA SER A 601 13.10 36.95 1.39
C SER A 601 14.55 36.64 1.69
N LEU A 602 15.09 35.58 1.08
CA LEU A 602 16.47 35.13 1.30
C LEU A 602 17.48 36.24 0.94
N GLU A 603 17.29 36.92 -0.18
CA GLU A 603 18.13 38.05 -0.60
C GLU A 603 17.94 39.29 0.30
N ARG A 604 16.71 39.57 0.77
CA ARG A 604 16.47 40.63 1.77
C ARG A 604 17.23 40.37 3.07
N LEU A 605 17.24 39.12 3.53
CA LEU A 605 17.98 38.69 4.71
C LEU A 605 19.49 38.81 4.51
N ARG A 606 20.02 38.41 3.35
CA ARG A 606 21.45 38.53 3.04
C ARG A 606 21.94 39.97 3.14
N ARG A 607 21.20 40.91 2.52
CA ARG A 607 21.48 42.35 2.62
C ARG A 607 21.34 42.84 4.06
N ALA A 608 20.35 42.33 4.79
CA ALA A 608 20.15 42.71 6.17
C ALA A 608 21.28 42.22 7.08
N THR A 609 21.79 41.00 6.94
CA THR A 609 22.82 40.44 7.83
C THR A 609 24.24 40.87 7.46
N SER A 610 24.46 41.35 6.23
CA SER A 610 25.80 41.64 5.69
C SER A 610 26.70 40.39 5.62
N ALA A 611 26.09 39.22 5.45
CA ALA A 611 26.78 37.97 5.15
C ALA A 611 27.19 37.91 3.68
N ASP A 612 28.29 37.21 3.37
CA ASP A 612 28.76 37.06 1.99
C ASP A 612 27.88 36.05 1.25
N LEU A 613 27.57 34.92 1.92
CA LEU A 613 26.72 33.85 1.42
C LEU A 613 25.61 33.52 2.42
N LEU A 614 24.44 33.16 1.89
CA LEU A 614 23.28 32.76 2.69
C LEU A 614 22.61 31.57 2.03
N VAL A 615 22.42 30.48 2.79
CA VAL A 615 21.97 29.17 2.28
C VAL A 615 20.86 28.61 3.16
N THR A 616 20.04 27.73 2.59
CA THR A 616 18.87 27.13 3.29
C THR A 616 18.95 25.63 3.51
N SER A 617 19.85 24.94 2.81
CA SER A 617 20.11 23.50 2.95
C SER A 617 21.60 23.25 3.18
N LEU A 618 21.94 22.12 3.79
CA LEU A 618 23.32 21.68 3.93
C LEU A 618 23.94 21.38 2.56
N SER A 619 23.13 20.93 1.60
CA SER A 619 23.51 20.76 0.19
C SER A 619 23.99 22.05 -0.46
N ASP A 620 23.25 23.15 -0.29
CA ASP A 620 23.66 24.47 -0.79
C ASP A 620 24.91 24.98 -0.06
N ALA A 621 25.02 24.71 1.24
CA ALA A 621 26.19 25.08 2.04
C ALA A 621 27.46 24.35 1.55
N LEU A 622 27.34 23.06 1.26
CA LEU A 622 28.43 22.25 0.70
C LEU A 622 28.81 22.77 -0.70
N GLN A 623 27.83 23.00 -1.58
CA GLN A 623 28.10 23.50 -2.93
C GLN A 623 28.86 24.83 -2.88
N ALA A 624 28.42 25.76 -2.04
CA ALA A 624 29.09 27.05 -1.87
C ALA A 624 30.52 26.91 -1.32
N ALA A 625 30.76 25.95 -0.42
CA ALA A 625 32.10 25.67 0.08
C ALA A 625 33.00 25.02 -0.98
N LEU A 626 32.47 24.09 -1.79
CA LEU A 626 33.20 23.48 -2.90
C LEU A 626 33.62 24.52 -3.95
N ASP A 627 32.68 25.40 -4.34
CA ASP A 627 32.94 26.45 -5.33
C ASP A 627 34.06 27.40 -4.85
N LEU A 628 34.04 27.80 -3.57
CA LEU A 628 35.06 28.68 -2.99
C LEU A 628 36.41 28.00 -2.76
N ALA A 629 36.40 26.71 -2.40
CA ALA A 629 37.63 25.94 -2.20
C ALA A 629 38.38 25.72 -3.52
N GLN A 630 37.67 25.62 -4.64
CA GLN A 630 38.24 25.47 -5.98
C GLN A 630 38.59 26.82 -6.64
N ALA A 631 37.76 27.85 -6.48
CA ALA A 631 37.98 29.15 -7.11
C ALA A 631 39.26 29.88 -6.64
N ALA A 632 39.84 29.47 -5.51
CA ALA A 632 41.09 30.02 -4.98
C ALA A 632 42.35 29.22 -5.36
N SER A 633 42.24 28.14 -6.16
CA SER A 633 43.38 27.44 -6.76
C SER A 633 43.87 28.21 -7.99
N PRO A 634 45.19 28.43 -8.17
CA PRO A 634 45.68 29.08 -9.38
C PRO A 634 45.41 28.17 -10.59
N GLU A 635 44.83 28.73 -11.66
CA GLU A 635 44.64 28.06 -12.95
C GLU A 635 45.90 27.29 -13.37
N PRO A 636 45.80 26.03 -13.85
CA PRO A 636 46.90 25.46 -14.62
C PRO A 636 47.01 26.21 -15.95
N PRO A 637 48.23 26.39 -16.49
CA PRO A 637 48.41 27.11 -17.75
C PRO A 637 47.72 26.32 -18.87
N VAL A 638 46.83 26.99 -19.58
CA VAL A 638 46.25 26.52 -20.85
C VAL A 638 47.40 26.11 -21.77
N ALA A 639 47.58 24.81 -21.97
CA ALA A 639 48.47 24.29 -23.00
C ALA A 639 47.93 24.73 -24.36
N LYS A 640 48.66 25.64 -25.01
CA LYS A 640 48.49 25.98 -26.42
C LYS A 640 48.41 24.70 -27.25
N ALA A 641 47.42 24.66 -28.13
CA ALA A 641 47.37 23.78 -29.29
C ALA A 641 48.74 23.70 -29.97
N ALA A 642 49.33 22.51 -29.99
CA ALA A 642 50.33 22.14 -30.97
C ALA A 642 49.59 21.31 -32.03
N ALA A 643 49.67 21.79 -33.27
CA ALA A 643 49.26 21.07 -34.46
C ALA A 643 50.03 19.76 -34.57
N GLU A 644 49.31 18.66 -34.82
CA GLU A 644 49.49 17.72 -35.94
C GLU A 644 48.35 16.70 -35.96
#